data_AF-A0A3C1A0D0-F1
#
_entry.id   AF-A0A3C1A0D0-F1
#
_cell.length_a   1.000
_cell.length_b   1.000
_cell.length_c   1.000
_cell.angle_alpha   90.00
_cell.angle_beta   90.00
_cell.angle_gamma   90.00
#
_symmetry.space_group_name_H-M   'P 1'
#
loop_
_entity.id
_entity.type
_entity.pdbx_description
1 polymer ?
#
loop_
_entity_poly.entity_id
_entity_poly.type
_entity_poly.pdbx_seq_one_letter_code
_entity_poly.pdbx_strand_id
1 'polypeptide(L)'
;MKSMSLRWRLRHGLTNAPLLLGGGLVLFLLLAAAIGPHFLPREALRIDRVRVVGGEWSVAPFPPSSLFPLGSDPLGRDLLSLLIYGASQTLAIAAAVTLARVITGSVLGTIAGWNRDSLIDRAILSLAGYISAFPTLILGIALIYALGIRKGQSTFIVALCLVGWTEIAQYVRSEVMVLKEKPFIEGARAIGLGSLGILTRHALPNMLPSLLALASLEMGAALLILAELGFVGVFVGGGVRVESVDASSLLHYFDSPEWGAMLGNTWRYFRTAFWVPFFPALAFFVAILGFNLLGMGLQSFFERTRFNVASISFGRLAVALVVVFLVTRSVLAGTGQEAQYASLAKRFNTQRAMGDIEALSSPEMDGRLAGTPGQTAAAQYIATQLKAAGVQPIPVNLRPTYFQTYPKVRVDLLELPTLSLLDEAGRVVEGFTYRADFAEKGYSGGGQAEGELLVTPGWSLPSREAARGKVLLLIAENYMVWPRDLQLFEVRGILTVVPDDYPLWQKRPSFFQDDEPYSIAPDRHWSGPWLNISESAANRLLRSTGQTVAQLRKSLPAQPVPILETNIRVRLSHRIDIVQNAVGINILGMIPGVDEELRSQIVVLAAHYNGPGRDPDGTLYPGANENASGVAILMEIARTWYEQGFEPKRSVVFLAWSEGGARYYARHPVLPYPPDATLAVLQLDALGQGEGNAIRLDRDAPSGLLSVAQRGASKLRVPTRVSRVSSILYFRAEEYPSLVLTRAGMEGDSLTPEDTFDKIDPRKVEAAGRLANLIAMLLSAP
;
A
#
# COMPACT_ATOMS: atom_id res chain seq x y z
N MET A 1 -23.49 34.85 51.24
CA MET A 1 -22.51 33.74 51.28
C MET A 1 -21.16 34.26 50.80
N LYS A 2 -20.13 34.30 51.67
CA LYS A 2 -18.80 34.80 51.32
C LYS A 2 -18.15 33.85 50.30
N SER A 3 -17.71 34.37 49.15
CA SER A 3 -16.89 33.61 48.22
C SER A 3 -15.60 33.20 48.95
N MET A 4 -15.30 31.90 48.98
CA MET A 4 -14.03 31.43 49.53
C MET A 4 -12.91 32.03 48.68
N SER A 5 -11.92 32.66 49.32
CA SER A 5 -10.85 33.34 48.59
C SER A 5 -10.03 32.32 47.79
N LEU A 6 -9.53 32.74 46.61
CA LEU A 6 -8.66 31.92 45.76
C LEU A 6 -7.47 31.34 46.56
N ARG A 7 -6.93 32.12 47.51
CA ARG A 7 -5.87 31.68 48.43
C ARG A 7 -6.27 30.49 49.30
N TRP A 8 -7.51 30.45 49.78
CA TRP A 8 -8.02 29.33 50.58
C TRP A 8 -8.15 28.04 49.74
N ARG A 9 -8.64 28.17 48.50
CA ARG A 9 -8.76 27.04 47.55
C ARG A 9 -7.39 26.50 47.15
N LEU A 10 -6.43 27.38 46.86
CA LEU A 10 -5.05 27.00 46.55
C LEU A 10 -4.38 26.31 47.74
N ARG A 11 -4.53 26.86 48.95
CA ARG A 11 -4.00 26.23 50.17
C ARG A 11 -4.58 24.83 50.38
N HIS A 12 -5.87 24.63 50.16
CA HIS A 12 -6.51 23.32 50.30
C HIS A 12 -6.09 22.33 49.22
N GLY A 13 -5.93 22.78 47.98
CA GLY A 13 -5.35 21.96 46.90
C GLY A 13 -3.93 21.51 47.25
N LEU A 14 -3.10 22.42 47.77
CA LEU A 14 -1.72 22.14 48.18
C LEU A 14 -1.60 21.26 49.44
N THR A 15 -2.65 21.15 50.25
CA THR A 15 -2.68 20.22 51.40
C THR A 15 -3.32 18.87 51.08
N ASN A 16 -3.86 18.69 49.87
CA ASN A 16 -4.50 17.45 49.44
C ASN A 16 -3.43 16.51 48.84
N ALA A 17 -2.83 15.68 49.69
CA ALA A 17 -1.77 14.76 49.29
C ALA A 17 -2.17 13.82 48.13
N PRO A 18 -3.37 13.19 48.13
CA PRO A 18 -3.85 12.42 46.98
C PRO A 18 -3.89 13.23 45.67
N LEU A 19 -4.37 14.47 45.71
CA LEU A 19 -4.46 15.33 44.52
C LEU A 19 -3.07 15.72 43.97
N LEU A 20 -2.13 16.06 44.85
CA LEU A 20 -0.77 16.44 44.43
C LEU A 20 0.03 15.26 43.91
N LEU A 21 0.02 14.14 44.63
CA LEU A 21 0.75 12.94 44.22
C LEU A 21 0.14 12.34 42.95
N GLY A 22 -1.19 12.17 42.93
CA GLY A 22 -1.89 11.67 41.75
C GLY A 22 -1.74 12.58 40.54
N GLY A 23 -1.92 13.89 40.72
CA GLY A 23 -1.73 14.89 39.66
C GLY A 23 -0.29 14.93 39.14
N GLY A 24 0.70 14.82 40.02
CA GLY A 24 2.12 14.75 39.66
C GLY A 24 2.47 13.51 38.85
N LEU A 25 1.99 12.33 39.28
CA LEU A 25 2.19 11.07 38.56
C LEU A 25 1.53 11.08 37.17
N VAL A 26 0.27 11.52 37.08
CA VAL A 26 -0.45 11.62 35.81
C VAL A 26 0.24 12.61 34.88
N LEU A 27 0.67 13.78 35.39
CA LEU A 27 1.40 14.76 34.59
C LEU A 27 2.72 14.18 34.06
N PHE A 28 3.48 13.49 34.91
CA PHE A 28 4.71 12.82 34.50
C PHE A 28 4.46 11.81 33.38
N LEU A 29 3.44 10.96 33.50
CA LEU A 29 3.07 9.98 32.47
C LEU A 29 2.65 10.61 31.16
N LEU A 30 1.84 11.68 31.21
CA LEU A 30 1.42 12.41 30.01
C LEU A 30 2.61 13.09 29.31
N LEU A 31 3.54 13.67 30.07
CA LEU A 31 4.77 14.25 29.53
C LEU A 31 5.67 13.17 28.93
N ALA A 32 5.86 12.03 29.61
CA ALA A 32 6.63 10.90 29.09
C ALA A 32 6.02 10.36 27.78
N ALA A 33 4.70 10.23 27.71
CA ALA A 33 4.00 9.76 26.51
C ALA A 33 4.00 10.77 25.35
N ALA A 34 3.93 12.08 25.62
CA ALA A 34 3.89 13.11 24.57
C ALA A 34 5.28 13.49 24.05
N ILE A 35 6.24 13.63 24.98
CA ILE A 35 7.56 14.17 24.72
C ILE A 35 8.58 13.03 24.51
N GLY A 36 8.48 11.95 25.29
CA GLY A 36 9.45 10.85 25.30
C GLY A 36 9.81 10.27 23.92
N PRO A 37 8.85 9.99 23.02
CA PRO A 37 9.17 9.47 21.68
C PRO A 37 10.08 10.37 20.83
N HIS A 38 10.19 11.67 21.15
CA HIS A 38 11.06 12.60 20.42
C HIS A 38 12.52 12.56 20.90
N PHE A 39 12.77 12.08 22.12
CA PHE A 39 14.09 12.09 22.75
C PHE A 39 14.77 10.72 22.72
N LEU A 40 14.05 9.66 22.32
CA LEU A 40 14.61 8.32 22.19
C LEU A 40 15.37 8.16 20.87
N PRO A 41 16.57 7.54 20.87
CA PRO A 41 17.23 7.14 19.65
C PRO A 41 16.29 6.23 18.85
N ARG A 42 16.04 6.55 17.57
CA ARG A 42 15.06 5.85 16.71
C ARG A 42 15.43 4.38 16.39
N GLU A 43 16.50 3.86 16.99
CA GLU A 43 16.92 2.45 17.00
C GLU A 43 16.15 1.59 18.03
N ALA A 44 15.30 2.23 18.86
CA ALA A 44 14.45 1.66 19.90
C ALA A 44 13.63 0.39 19.57
N LEU A 45 13.19 0.22 18.32
CA LEU A 45 12.38 -0.93 17.87
C LEU A 45 13.19 -1.97 17.10
N ARG A 46 14.49 -1.75 16.93
CA ARG A 46 15.37 -2.66 16.21
C ARG A 46 15.43 -3.99 16.97
N ILE A 47 15.11 -5.07 16.27
CA ILE A 47 15.24 -6.43 16.79
C ILE A 47 16.72 -6.80 16.75
N ASP A 48 17.22 -7.32 17.87
CA ASP A 48 18.62 -7.73 18.00
C ASP A 48 18.72 -9.00 18.84
N ARG A 49 18.45 -10.15 18.22
CA ARG A 49 18.31 -11.41 18.95
C ARG A 49 19.64 -11.94 19.50
N VAL A 50 20.76 -11.58 18.87
CA VAL A 50 22.06 -12.17 19.15
C VAL A 50 23.14 -11.09 19.08
N ARG A 51 23.83 -10.86 20.20
CA ARG A 51 24.89 -9.85 20.30
C ARG A 51 26.11 -10.41 21.02
N VAL A 52 27.30 -9.98 20.60
CA VAL A 52 28.54 -10.29 21.30
C VAL A 52 28.72 -9.31 22.46
N VAL A 53 28.66 -9.82 23.69
CA VAL A 53 28.86 -9.05 24.93
C VAL A 53 30.09 -9.61 25.63
N GLY A 54 31.16 -8.81 25.75
CA GLY A 54 32.41 -9.26 26.39
C GLY A 54 33.20 -10.34 25.63
N GLY A 55 32.95 -10.51 24.32
CA GLY A 55 33.60 -11.54 23.50
C GLY A 55 32.83 -12.86 23.41
N GLU A 56 31.72 -13.00 24.14
CA GLU A 56 30.84 -14.17 24.10
C GLU A 56 29.50 -13.84 23.41
N TRP A 57 28.94 -14.83 22.71
CA TRP A 57 27.63 -14.73 22.08
C TRP A 57 26.53 -14.78 23.15
N SER A 58 25.78 -13.68 23.30
CA SER A 58 24.61 -13.60 24.17
C SER A 58 23.33 -13.55 23.32
N VAL A 59 22.31 -14.27 23.76
CA VAL A 59 20.97 -14.27 23.14
C VAL A 59 20.02 -13.44 24.01
N ALA A 60 19.12 -12.69 23.39
CA ALA A 60 18.08 -11.94 24.10
C ALA A 60 17.16 -12.89 24.92
N PRO A 61 16.58 -12.44 26.04
CA PRO A 61 16.59 -11.07 26.58
C PRO A 61 17.90 -10.70 27.30
N PHE A 62 18.44 -9.52 26.98
CA PHE A 62 19.63 -8.97 27.60
C PHE A 62 19.30 -8.29 28.95
N PRO A 63 20.16 -8.45 29.97
CA PRO A 63 20.00 -7.77 31.25
C PRO A 63 20.21 -6.26 31.14
N PRO A 64 19.75 -5.48 32.15
CA PRO A 64 20.03 -4.06 32.24
C PRO A 64 21.53 -3.76 32.11
N SER A 65 21.86 -2.83 31.23
CA SER A 65 23.23 -2.43 30.90
C SER A 65 23.27 -0.96 30.46
N SER A 66 24.46 -0.41 30.21
CA SER A 66 24.59 0.96 29.68
C SER A 66 23.94 1.15 28.31
N LEU A 67 23.78 0.07 27.55
CA LEU A 67 23.12 0.05 26.25
C LEU A 67 21.61 -0.18 26.36
N PHE A 68 21.20 -1.06 27.27
CA PHE A 68 19.80 -1.38 27.57
C PHE A 68 19.48 -0.96 29.02
N PRO A 69 19.13 0.30 29.31
CA PRO A 69 19.02 0.79 30.69
C PRO A 69 18.04 -0.01 31.56
N LEU A 70 16.96 -0.54 30.96
CA LEU A 70 15.97 -1.39 31.63
C LEU A 70 16.04 -2.86 31.16
N GLY A 71 17.08 -3.23 30.42
CA GLY A 71 17.20 -4.52 29.74
C GLY A 71 16.46 -4.57 28.41
N SER A 72 16.48 -5.72 27.76
CA SER A 72 15.75 -5.96 26.52
C SER A 72 14.59 -6.94 26.72
N ASP A 73 13.64 -6.93 25.79
CA ASP A 73 12.64 -8.00 25.67
C ASP A 73 13.25 -9.26 25.00
N PRO A 74 12.48 -10.36 24.86
CA PRO A 74 12.97 -11.59 24.21
C PRO A 74 13.39 -11.44 22.74
N LEU A 75 13.04 -10.32 22.08
CA LEU A 75 13.45 -9.98 20.73
C LEU A 75 14.73 -9.12 20.69
N GLY A 76 15.27 -8.73 21.83
CA GLY A 76 16.42 -7.84 21.90
C GLY A 76 16.08 -6.36 21.72
N ARG A 77 14.79 -5.99 21.79
CA ARG A 77 14.34 -4.60 21.71
C ARG A 77 14.53 -3.91 23.05
N ASP A 78 14.92 -2.62 23.04
CA ASP A 78 15.15 -1.85 24.26
C ASP A 78 13.85 -1.62 25.05
N LEU A 79 13.81 -2.14 26.28
CA LEU A 79 12.59 -2.14 27.10
C LEU A 79 12.19 -0.73 27.54
N LEU A 80 13.16 0.17 27.80
CA LEU A 80 12.88 1.57 28.14
C LEU A 80 12.14 2.27 27.00
N SER A 81 12.64 2.10 25.79
CA SER A 81 12.01 2.68 24.61
C SER A 81 10.62 2.10 24.35
N LEU A 82 10.45 0.79 24.50
CA LEU A 82 9.14 0.14 24.38
C LEU A 82 8.14 0.68 25.42
N LEU A 83 8.56 0.94 26.66
CA LEU A 83 7.67 1.50 27.70
C LEU A 83 7.21 2.92 27.36
N ILE A 84 8.11 3.76 26.87
CA ILE A 84 7.77 5.15 26.52
C ILE A 84 6.86 5.19 25.29
N TYR A 85 7.17 4.42 24.24
CA TYR A 85 6.28 4.29 23.08
C TYR A 85 4.93 3.67 23.46
N GLY A 86 4.95 2.67 24.35
CA GLY A 86 3.75 2.03 24.87
C GLY A 86 2.87 2.93 25.72
N ALA A 87 3.46 3.88 26.44
CA ALA A 87 2.71 4.83 27.26
C ALA A 87 1.70 5.61 26.42
N SER A 88 2.13 6.12 25.26
CA SER A 88 1.26 6.90 24.36
C SER A 88 0.07 6.08 23.86
N GLN A 89 0.27 4.81 23.53
CA GLN A 89 -0.79 3.94 23.06
C GLN A 89 -1.73 3.51 24.19
N THR A 90 -1.18 2.96 25.27
CA THR A 90 -1.97 2.44 26.40
C THR A 90 -2.80 3.55 27.04
N LEU A 91 -2.23 4.74 27.26
CA LEU A 91 -2.97 5.88 27.81
C LEU A 91 -4.02 6.41 26.81
N ALA A 92 -3.74 6.43 25.51
CA ALA A 92 -4.74 6.89 24.53
C ALA A 92 -5.92 5.92 24.40
N ILE A 93 -5.67 4.61 24.43
CA ILE A 93 -6.73 3.59 24.41
C ILE A 93 -7.56 3.69 25.68
N ALA A 94 -6.93 3.74 26.86
CA ALA A 94 -7.64 3.90 28.13
C ALA A 94 -8.46 5.19 28.16
N ALA A 95 -7.90 6.31 27.70
CA ALA A 95 -8.63 7.58 27.62
C ALA A 95 -9.83 7.51 26.67
N ALA A 96 -9.71 6.83 25.53
CA ALA A 96 -10.82 6.64 24.60
C ALA A 96 -11.92 5.76 25.20
N VAL A 97 -11.56 4.67 25.88
CA VAL A 97 -12.50 3.79 26.60
C VAL A 97 -13.23 4.58 27.69
N THR A 98 -12.49 5.28 28.55
CA THR A 98 -13.05 6.10 29.63
C THR A 98 -13.97 7.19 29.10
N LEU A 99 -13.56 7.91 28.05
CA LEU A 99 -14.40 8.93 27.42
C LEU A 99 -15.70 8.33 26.88
N ALA A 100 -15.62 7.20 26.19
CA ALA A 100 -16.79 6.51 25.66
C ALA A 100 -17.74 6.04 26.79
N ARG A 101 -17.20 5.44 27.86
CA ARG A 101 -17.97 5.04 29.04
C ARG A 101 -18.63 6.24 29.72
N VAL A 102 -17.89 7.32 29.97
CA VAL A 102 -18.39 8.53 30.64
C VAL A 102 -19.49 9.19 29.81
N ILE A 103 -19.32 9.30 28.49
CA ILE A 103 -20.34 9.89 27.61
C ILE A 103 -21.59 9.00 27.59
N THR A 104 -21.45 7.72 27.26
CA THR A 104 -22.59 6.80 27.15
C THR A 104 -23.30 6.63 28.49
N GLY A 105 -22.54 6.44 29.58
CA GLY A 105 -23.06 6.33 30.93
C GLY A 105 -23.76 7.61 31.38
N SER A 106 -23.18 8.79 31.13
CA SER A 106 -23.81 10.07 31.49
C SER A 106 -25.09 10.34 30.69
N VAL A 107 -25.13 10.02 29.40
CA VAL A 107 -26.33 10.18 28.57
C VAL A 107 -27.43 9.25 29.06
N LEU A 108 -27.14 7.95 29.17
CA LEU A 108 -28.13 6.96 29.59
C LEU A 108 -28.60 7.17 31.04
N GLY A 109 -27.67 7.46 31.95
CA GLY A 109 -27.97 7.78 33.34
C GLY A 109 -28.83 9.04 33.50
N THR A 110 -28.56 10.08 32.71
CA THR A 110 -29.36 11.31 32.72
C THR A 110 -30.78 11.04 32.21
N ILE A 111 -30.92 10.28 31.11
CA ILE A 111 -32.23 9.90 30.56
C ILE A 111 -33.01 9.06 31.58
N ALA A 112 -32.37 8.09 32.22
CA ALA A 112 -32.98 7.24 33.23
C ALA A 112 -33.41 8.04 34.47
N GLY A 113 -32.51 8.88 35.03
CA GLY A 113 -32.77 9.67 36.23
C GLY A 113 -33.81 10.76 36.02
N TRP A 114 -33.85 11.37 34.82
CA TRP A 114 -34.87 12.36 34.49
C TRP A 114 -36.26 11.73 34.40
N ASN A 115 -36.35 10.53 33.84
CA ASN A 115 -37.58 9.75 33.64
C ASN A 115 -37.72 8.64 34.69
N ARG A 116 -37.37 8.94 35.95
CA ARG A 116 -37.48 7.99 37.07
C ARG A 116 -38.81 7.22 37.04
N ASP A 117 -38.74 5.91 37.24
CA ASP A 117 -39.86 4.95 37.31
C ASP A 117 -40.58 4.69 35.97
N SER A 118 -40.15 5.33 34.88
CA SER A 118 -40.64 5.07 33.53
C SER A 118 -40.17 3.73 32.96
N LEU A 119 -40.78 3.29 31.86
CA LEU A 119 -40.32 2.12 31.10
C LEU A 119 -38.88 2.28 30.60
N ILE A 120 -38.47 3.50 30.24
CA ILE A 120 -37.10 3.78 29.74
C ILE A 120 -36.08 3.62 30.87
N ASP A 121 -36.39 4.15 32.06
CA ASP A 121 -35.55 3.97 33.26
C ASP A 121 -35.37 2.47 33.58
N ARG A 122 -36.47 1.71 33.62
CA ARG A 122 -36.45 0.26 33.85
C ARG A 122 -35.68 -0.49 32.77
N ALA A 123 -35.81 -0.13 31.49
CA ALA A 123 -35.11 -0.78 30.39
C ALA A 123 -33.59 -0.54 30.48
N ILE A 124 -33.16 0.70 30.73
CA ILE A 124 -31.75 1.07 30.89
C ILE A 124 -31.14 0.34 32.09
N LEU A 125 -31.82 0.35 33.25
CA LEU A 125 -31.35 -0.35 34.45
C LEU A 125 -31.35 -1.87 34.30
N SER A 126 -32.34 -2.44 33.61
CA SER A 126 -32.37 -3.88 33.33
C SER A 126 -31.19 -4.28 32.44
N LEU A 127 -30.93 -3.53 31.37
CA LEU A 127 -29.78 -3.76 30.50
C LEU A 127 -28.46 -3.64 31.26
N ALA A 128 -28.33 -2.61 32.10
CA ALA A 128 -27.17 -2.42 32.96
C ALA A 128 -26.99 -3.59 33.94
N GLY A 129 -28.08 -4.10 34.51
CA GLY A 129 -28.10 -5.28 35.37
C GLY A 129 -27.63 -6.54 34.65
N TYR A 130 -28.13 -6.80 33.44
CA TYR A 130 -27.69 -7.95 32.63
C TYR A 130 -26.20 -7.90 32.29
N ILE A 131 -25.68 -6.73 31.91
CA ILE A 131 -24.25 -6.56 31.59
C ILE A 131 -23.40 -6.78 32.84
N SER A 132 -23.78 -6.18 33.97
CA SER A 132 -23.01 -6.24 35.22
C SER A 132 -23.05 -7.62 35.89
N ALA A 133 -23.95 -8.50 35.46
CA ALA A 133 -24.01 -9.89 35.94
C ALA A 133 -22.84 -10.75 35.42
N PHE A 134 -22.25 -10.37 34.28
CA PHE A 134 -21.08 -11.04 33.73
C PHE A 134 -19.79 -10.45 34.30
N PRO A 135 -18.77 -11.28 34.60
CA PRO A 135 -17.44 -10.77 34.90
C PRO A 135 -16.90 -9.90 33.75
N THR A 136 -16.50 -8.67 34.07
CA THR A 136 -16.08 -7.64 33.11
C THR A 136 -14.99 -8.14 32.16
N LEU A 137 -13.99 -8.85 32.69
CA LEU A 137 -12.89 -9.41 31.92
C LEU A 137 -13.39 -10.44 30.90
N ILE A 138 -14.21 -11.40 31.32
CA ILE A 138 -14.72 -12.48 30.46
C ILE A 138 -15.60 -11.92 29.35
N LEU A 139 -16.52 -11.01 29.68
CA LEU A 139 -17.39 -10.38 28.69
C LEU A 139 -16.57 -9.50 27.72
N GLY A 140 -15.56 -8.79 28.22
CA GLY A 140 -14.62 -8.02 27.40
C GLY A 140 -13.91 -8.90 26.37
N ILE A 141 -13.35 -10.03 26.81
CA ILE A 141 -12.69 -11.02 25.93
C ILE A 141 -13.68 -11.51 24.86
N ALA A 142 -14.87 -11.94 25.27
CA ALA A 142 -15.88 -12.46 24.35
C ALA A 142 -16.26 -11.43 23.27
N LEU A 143 -16.50 -10.18 23.66
CA LEU A 143 -16.83 -9.10 22.72
C LEU A 143 -15.66 -8.73 21.80
N ILE A 144 -14.42 -8.71 22.30
CA ILE A 144 -13.23 -8.43 21.49
C ILE A 144 -13.08 -9.49 20.40
N TYR A 145 -13.23 -10.78 20.74
CA TYR A 145 -13.18 -11.85 19.75
C TYR A 145 -14.36 -11.81 18.78
N ALA A 146 -15.58 -11.56 19.26
CA ALA A 146 -16.78 -11.49 18.42
C ALA A 146 -16.74 -10.33 17.41
N LEU A 147 -16.25 -9.15 17.82
CA LEU A 147 -16.12 -7.99 16.95
C LEU A 147 -14.92 -8.11 15.98
N GLY A 148 -13.98 -9.00 16.28
CA GLY A 148 -12.76 -9.27 15.53
C GLY A 148 -11.56 -8.50 16.07
N ILE A 149 -10.68 -9.20 16.78
CA ILE A 149 -9.45 -8.66 17.38
C ILE A 149 -8.53 -7.99 16.35
N ARG A 150 -8.55 -8.47 15.09
CA ARG A 150 -7.73 -7.96 13.97
C ARG A 150 -8.15 -6.57 13.47
N LYS A 151 -9.31 -6.04 13.88
CA LYS A 151 -9.72 -4.66 13.55
C LYS A 151 -9.02 -3.60 14.42
N GLY A 152 -8.16 -4.03 15.35
CA GLY A 152 -7.25 -3.17 16.10
C GLY A 152 -7.91 -2.44 17.27
N GLN A 153 -7.47 -1.21 17.54
CA GLN A 153 -7.84 -0.40 18.71
C GLN A 153 -9.35 -0.13 18.82
N SER A 154 -10.05 0.02 17.68
CA SER A 154 -11.48 0.33 17.66
C SER A 154 -12.33 -0.78 18.30
N THR A 155 -11.97 -2.05 18.08
CA THR A 155 -12.62 -3.20 18.70
C THR A 155 -12.52 -3.15 20.22
N PHE A 156 -11.34 -2.86 20.76
CA PHE A 156 -11.14 -2.75 22.21
C PHE A 156 -11.94 -1.59 22.79
N ILE A 157 -11.94 -0.42 22.14
CA ILE A 157 -12.71 0.75 22.59
C ILE A 157 -14.19 0.43 22.66
N VAL A 158 -14.77 -0.16 21.60
CA VAL A 158 -16.19 -0.50 21.53
C VAL A 158 -16.54 -1.58 22.55
N ALA A 159 -15.77 -2.67 22.61
CA ALA A 159 -16.01 -3.77 23.53
C ALA A 159 -15.95 -3.29 24.99
N LEU A 160 -14.89 -2.59 25.38
CA LEU A 160 -14.71 -2.11 26.75
C LEU A 160 -15.69 -0.99 27.13
N CYS A 161 -16.18 -0.22 26.16
CA CYS A 161 -17.28 0.72 26.39
C CYS A 161 -18.59 -0.01 26.69
N LEU A 162 -18.93 -1.04 25.90
CA LEU A 162 -20.17 -1.83 26.08
C LEU A 162 -20.26 -2.50 27.44
N VAL A 163 -19.12 -2.89 28.02
CA VAL A 163 -19.08 -3.54 29.34
C VAL A 163 -19.11 -2.55 30.50
N GLY A 164 -18.46 -1.39 30.40
CA GLY A 164 -18.19 -0.53 31.57
C GLY A 164 -19.00 0.74 31.70
N TRP A 165 -20.02 0.98 30.88
CA TRP A 165 -20.83 2.21 30.99
C TRP A 165 -21.86 2.18 32.15
N THR A 166 -22.12 1.00 32.71
CA THR A 166 -23.25 0.73 33.61
C THR A 166 -23.11 1.43 34.96
N GLU A 167 -21.93 1.38 35.58
CA GLU A 167 -21.65 2.02 36.88
C GLU A 167 -21.83 3.54 36.81
N ILE A 168 -21.29 4.14 35.74
CA ILE A 168 -21.42 5.58 35.48
C ILE A 168 -22.88 5.96 35.27
N ALA A 169 -23.65 5.17 34.53
CA ALA A 169 -25.08 5.43 34.32
C ALA A 169 -25.87 5.39 35.64
N GLN A 170 -25.58 4.44 36.52
CA GLN A 170 -26.22 4.35 37.83
C GLN A 170 -25.85 5.55 38.72
N TYR A 171 -24.57 5.93 38.74
CA TYR A 171 -24.10 7.10 39.48
C TYR A 171 -24.78 8.38 38.98
N VAL A 172 -24.73 8.64 37.68
CA VAL A 172 -25.35 9.83 37.05
C VAL A 172 -26.85 9.83 37.30
N ARG A 173 -27.52 8.69 37.18
CA ARG A 173 -28.95 8.57 37.46
C ARG A 173 -29.27 9.04 38.88
N SER A 174 -28.50 8.56 39.87
CA SER A 174 -28.70 8.92 41.28
C SER A 174 -28.51 10.43 41.52
N GLU A 175 -27.48 11.03 40.92
CA GLU A 175 -27.21 12.47 41.01
C GLU A 175 -28.31 13.30 40.33
N VAL A 176 -28.79 12.89 39.15
CA VAL A 176 -29.88 13.59 38.46
C VAL A 176 -31.16 13.56 39.28
N MET A 177 -31.48 12.44 39.94
CA MET A 177 -32.63 12.34 40.84
C MET A 177 -32.52 13.34 42.00
N VAL A 178 -31.35 13.42 42.64
CA VAL A 178 -31.10 14.36 43.75
C VAL A 178 -31.15 15.81 43.28
N LEU A 179 -30.55 16.12 42.12
CA LEU A 179 -30.54 17.48 41.57
C LEU A 179 -31.94 17.94 41.17
N LYS A 180 -32.75 17.05 40.60
CA LYS A 180 -34.12 17.34 40.14
C LYS A 180 -35.04 17.86 41.26
N GLU A 181 -34.74 17.52 42.51
CA GLU A 181 -35.47 17.92 43.73
C GLU A 181 -34.90 19.20 44.39
N LYS A 182 -33.85 19.83 43.83
CA LYS A 182 -33.28 21.05 44.41
C LYS A 182 -34.10 22.31 44.08
N PRO A 183 -34.22 23.30 45.01
CA PRO A 183 -35.03 24.50 44.80
C PRO A 183 -34.67 25.35 43.58
N PHE A 184 -33.40 25.37 43.15
CA PHE A 184 -32.98 26.12 41.95
C PHE A 184 -33.53 25.51 40.65
N ILE A 185 -33.84 24.21 40.64
CA ILE A 185 -34.50 23.55 39.51
C ILE A 185 -35.98 23.90 39.46
N GLU A 186 -36.65 23.97 40.61
CA GLU A 186 -38.04 24.45 40.70
C GLU A 186 -38.16 25.90 40.23
N GLY A 187 -37.24 26.76 40.65
CA GLY A 187 -37.14 28.14 40.16
C GLY A 187 -36.93 28.21 38.65
N ALA A 188 -36.06 27.35 38.09
CA ALA A 188 -35.84 27.27 36.64
C ALA A 188 -37.10 26.83 35.87
N ARG A 189 -37.90 25.91 36.42
CA ARG A 189 -39.20 25.54 35.84
C ARG A 189 -40.21 26.68 35.92
N ALA A 190 -40.27 27.40 37.04
CA ALA A 190 -41.20 28.52 37.24
C ALA A 190 -40.97 29.67 36.24
N ILE A 191 -39.72 29.89 35.82
CA ILE A 191 -39.37 30.87 34.77
C ILE A 191 -39.51 30.31 33.34
N GLY A 192 -40.04 29.10 33.17
CA GLY A 192 -40.38 28.51 31.88
C GLY A 192 -39.28 27.74 31.16
N LEU A 193 -38.16 27.37 31.82
CA LEU A 193 -37.17 26.51 31.15
C LEU A 193 -37.72 25.09 30.93
N GLY A 194 -37.67 24.63 29.69
CA GLY A 194 -37.96 23.22 29.35
C GLY A 194 -36.91 22.24 29.89
N SER A 195 -37.27 20.96 29.94
CA SER A 195 -36.43 19.87 30.49
C SER A 195 -35.00 19.85 29.95
N LEU A 196 -34.83 19.99 28.63
CA LEU A 196 -33.50 20.02 28.00
C LEU A 196 -32.68 21.25 28.42
N GLY A 197 -33.34 22.41 28.57
CA GLY A 197 -32.71 23.63 29.07
C GLY A 197 -32.25 23.48 30.52
N ILE A 198 -33.07 22.83 31.35
CA ILE A 198 -32.71 22.53 32.75
C ILE A 198 -31.53 21.57 32.82
N LEU A 199 -31.56 20.48 32.04
CA LEU A 199 -30.49 19.49 32.00
C LEU A 199 -29.15 20.10 31.58
N THR A 200 -29.14 20.87 30.50
CA THR A 200 -27.90 21.41 29.92
C THR A 200 -27.35 22.62 30.68
N ARG A 201 -28.22 23.49 31.24
CA ARG A 201 -27.79 24.71 31.94
C ARG A 201 -27.62 24.54 33.44
N HIS A 202 -28.31 23.56 34.04
CA HIS A 202 -28.33 23.39 35.50
C HIS A 202 -27.87 22.00 35.93
N ALA A 203 -28.38 20.90 35.40
CA ALA A 203 -28.00 19.56 35.90
C ALA A 203 -26.54 19.20 35.54
N LEU A 204 -26.20 19.14 34.25
CA LEU A 204 -24.87 18.71 33.78
C LEU A 204 -23.71 19.57 34.35
N PRO A 205 -23.78 20.91 34.38
CA PRO A 205 -22.72 21.71 34.97
C PRO A 205 -22.51 21.44 36.46
N ASN A 206 -23.59 21.16 37.22
CA ASN A 206 -23.47 20.85 38.65
C ASN A 206 -22.90 19.45 38.91
N MET A 207 -23.08 18.51 38.00
CA MET A 207 -22.52 17.16 38.09
C MET A 207 -21.07 17.07 37.61
N LEU A 208 -20.61 18.06 36.83
CA LEU A 208 -19.30 18.04 36.20
C LEU A 208 -18.13 17.77 37.16
N PRO A 209 -18.04 18.37 38.36
CA PRO A 209 -16.93 18.08 39.28
C PRO A 209 -16.87 16.61 39.67
N SER A 210 -18.02 16.01 39.99
CA SER A 210 -18.12 14.60 40.32
C SER A 210 -17.81 13.71 39.12
N LEU A 211 -18.25 14.08 37.92
CA LEU A 211 -17.93 13.36 36.69
C LEU A 211 -16.44 13.39 36.35
N LEU A 212 -15.72 14.48 36.65
CA LEU A 212 -14.27 14.56 36.45
C LEU A 212 -13.50 13.66 37.43
N ALA A 213 -13.93 13.61 38.69
CA ALA A 213 -13.38 12.70 39.67
C ALA A 213 -13.64 11.24 39.25
N LEU A 214 -14.89 10.92 38.87
CA LEU A 214 -15.28 9.60 38.40
C LEU A 214 -14.53 9.19 37.13
N ALA A 215 -14.36 10.09 36.16
CA ALA A 215 -13.59 9.82 34.95
C ALA A 215 -12.13 9.46 35.26
N SER A 216 -11.53 10.07 36.30
CA SER A 216 -10.17 9.71 36.72
C SER A 216 -10.11 8.32 37.34
N LEU A 217 -11.10 7.94 38.16
CA LEU A 217 -11.21 6.58 38.72
C LEU A 217 -11.44 5.54 37.61
N GLU A 218 -12.32 5.85 36.65
CA GLU A 218 -12.62 5.02 35.48
C GLU A 218 -11.42 4.83 34.56
N MET A 219 -10.53 5.82 34.47
CA MET A 219 -9.26 5.68 33.76
C MET A 219 -8.38 4.61 34.42
N GLY A 220 -8.32 4.60 35.76
CA GLY A 220 -7.64 3.55 36.52
C GLY A 220 -8.26 2.17 36.27
N ALA A 221 -9.59 2.07 36.28
CA ALA A 221 -10.31 0.82 36.00
C ALA A 221 -10.11 0.34 34.55
N ALA A 222 -10.11 1.25 33.57
CA ALA A 222 -9.83 0.91 32.17
C ALA A 222 -8.39 0.40 31.97
N LEU A 223 -7.41 1.04 32.62
CA LEU A 223 -6.02 0.59 32.61
C LEU A 223 -5.84 -0.79 33.27
N LEU A 224 -6.54 -1.04 34.38
CA LEU A 224 -6.53 -2.34 35.03
C LEU A 224 -7.06 -3.44 34.10
N ILE A 225 -8.20 -3.22 33.45
CA ILE A 225 -8.75 -4.19 32.50
C ILE A 225 -7.81 -4.41 31.31
N LEU A 226 -7.16 -3.37 30.79
CA LEU A 226 -6.15 -3.52 29.74
C LEU A 226 -4.95 -4.35 30.21
N ALA A 227 -4.50 -4.18 31.45
CA ALA A 227 -3.44 -4.99 32.04
C ALA A 227 -3.86 -6.46 32.21
N GLU A 228 -5.08 -6.71 32.70
CA GLU A 228 -5.66 -8.04 32.84
C GLU A 228 -5.78 -8.74 31.48
N LEU A 229 -6.32 -8.05 30.48
CA LEU A 229 -6.43 -8.53 29.10
C LEU A 229 -5.04 -8.86 28.53
N GLY A 230 -4.07 -7.96 28.70
CA GLY A 230 -2.68 -8.19 28.31
C GLY A 230 -2.09 -9.43 28.97
N PHE A 231 -2.29 -9.59 30.28
CA PHE A 231 -1.83 -10.75 31.05
C PHE A 231 -2.39 -12.08 30.53
N VAL A 232 -3.68 -12.13 30.16
CA VAL A 232 -4.30 -13.33 29.56
C VAL A 232 -4.00 -13.49 28.06
N GLY A 233 -3.18 -12.62 27.48
CA GLY A 233 -2.76 -12.69 26.07
C GLY A 233 -3.74 -12.08 25.07
N VAL A 234 -4.66 -11.23 25.53
CA VAL A 234 -5.61 -10.46 24.70
C VAL A 234 -5.16 -9.01 24.65
N PHE A 235 -4.53 -8.61 23.56
CA PHE A 235 -3.99 -7.25 23.43
C PHE A 235 -4.20 -6.69 22.02
N VAL A 236 -3.96 -5.39 21.89
CA VAL A 236 -4.29 -4.64 20.67
C VAL A 236 -3.38 -5.03 19.52
N GLY A 237 -3.97 -5.44 18.39
CA GLY A 237 -3.26 -5.91 17.21
C GLY A 237 -3.32 -7.43 17.02
N GLY A 238 -3.67 -8.19 18.08
CA GLY A 238 -3.61 -9.65 18.06
C GLY A 238 -2.15 -10.12 18.09
N GLY A 239 -1.75 -10.82 19.14
CA GLY A 239 -0.44 -11.46 19.18
C GLY A 239 -0.37 -12.65 18.25
N VAL A 240 0.76 -12.85 17.58
CA VAL A 240 1.03 -14.11 16.88
C VAL A 240 1.73 -15.07 17.84
N ARG A 241 1.28 -16.33 17.81
CA ARG A 241 1.89 -17.46 18.54
C ARG A 241 2.96 -18.05 17.63
N VAL A 242 4.19 -18.16 18.13
CA VAL A 242 5.25 -18.90 17.43
C VAL A 242 5.68 -20.06 18.32
N GLU A 243 5.60 -21.28 17.80
CA GLU A 243 6.24 -22.45 18.40
C GLU A 243 7.73 -22.38 18.05
N SER A 244 8.61 -22.30 19.06
CA SER A 244 10.05 -22.35 18.79
C SER A 244 10.44 -23.72 18.20
N VAL A 245 11.51 -23.74 17.42
CA VAL A 245 12.14 -24.92 16.77
C VAL A 245 12.37 -26.14 17.70
N ASP A 246 12.40 -25.94 19.03
CA ASP A 246 12.58 -27.01 20.02
C ASP A 246 11.27 -27.47 20.69
N ALA A 247 10.10 -27.05 20.20
CA ALA A 247 8.77 -27.33 20.76
C ALA A 247 8.56 -26.93 22.25
N SER A 248 9.53 -26.27 22.88
CA SER A 248 9.52 -25.94 24.32
C SER A 248 9.27 -24.46 24.66
N SER A 249 9.29 -23.55 23.67
CA SER A 249 9.18 -22.10 23.90
C SER A 249 8.08 -21.48 23.03
N LEU A 250 7.01 -21.02 23.68
CA LEU A 250 5.92 -20.27 23.04
C LEU A 250 6.25 -18.77 23.12
N LEU A 251 6.61 -18.15 22.00
CA LEU A 251 6.90 -16.71 21.93
C LEU A 251 5.70 -15.97 21.34
N HIS A 252 5.24 -14.92 22.04
CA HIS A 252 4.20 -14.02 21.56
C HIS A 252 4.83 -12.72 21.09
N TYR A 253 4.63 -12.37 19.83
CA TYR A 253 5.13 -11.10 19.27
C TYR A 253 4.02 -10.06 19.16
N PHE A 254 4.38 -8.81 19.43
CA PHE A 254 3.50 -7.64 19.30
C PHE A 254 4.20 -6.56 18.46
N ASP A 255 3.51 -6.08 17.43
CA ASP A 255 4.04 -5.05 16.54
C ASP A 255 3.76 -3.64 17.05
N SER A 256 2.73 -3.51 17.89
CA SER A 256 2.35 -2.27 18.52
C SER A 256 2.86 -2.29 19.95
N PRO A 257 3.89 -1.50 20.32
CA PRO A 257 4.32 -1.42 21.70
C PRO A 257 3.18 -0.77 22.48
N GLU A 258 2.44 -1.57 23.22
CA GLU A 258 1.48 -1.13 24.23
C GLU A 258 1.68 -2.04 25.45
N TRP A 259 1.52 -1.50 26.64
CA TRP A 259 1.96 -2.18 27.86
C TRP A 259 1.25 -3.53 28.10
N GLY A 260 -0.01 -3.70 27.68
CA GLY A 260 -0.74 -4.96 27.78
C GLY A 260 -0.07 -6.06 26.94
N ALA A 261 0.31 -5.73 25.71
CA ALA A 261 1.08 -6.61 24.83
C ALA A 261 2.47 -6.93 25.39
N MET A 262 3.12 -5.96 26.06
CA MET A 262 4.40 -6.19 26.77
C MET A 262 4.25 -7.13 27.98
N LEU A 263 3.08 -7.18 28.62
CA LEU A 263 2.75 -8.17 29.65
C LEU A 263 2.33 -9.52 29.09
N GLY A 264 1.95 -9.57 27.82
CA GLY A 264 1.49 -10.76 27.13
C GLY A 264 2.49 -11.91 27.21
N ASN A 265 2.16 -12.95 27.96
CA ASN A 265 2.97 -14.16 28.14
C ASN A 265 4.42 -13.94 28.66
N THR A 266 4.75 -12.74 29.15
CA THR A 266 6.07 -12.44 29.72
C THR A 266 6.23 -12.92 31.15
N TRP A 267 5.14 -13.30 31.82
CA TRP A 267 5.16 -13.88 33.18
C TRP A 267 6.06 -15.12 33.29
N ARG A 268 6.27 -15.86 32.18
CA ARG A 268 7.17 -17.02 32.13
C ARG A 268 8.63 -16.66 32.33
N TYR A 269 9.01 -15.43 32.00
CA TYR A 269 10.36 -14.89 32.18
C TYR A 269 10.63 -14.42 33.61
N PHE A 270 9.66 -14.46 34.52
CA PHE A 270 9.83 -13.92 35.87
C PHE A 270 11.05 -14.52 36.61
N ARG A 271 11.39 -15.79 36.36
CA ARG A 271 12.53 -16.46 36.97
C ARG A 271 13.86 -16.23 36.24
N THR A 272 13.84 -16.08 34.92
CA THR A 272 15.05 -16.03 34.07
C THR A 272 15.46 -14.61 33.68
N ALA A 273 14.49 -13.73 33.50
CA ALA A 273 14.67 -12.33 33.11
C ALA A 273 13.55 -11.49 33.73
N PHE A 274 13.62 -11.28 35.06
CA PHE A 274 12.55 -10.65 35.83
C PHE A 274 12.19 -9.24 35.34
N TRP A 275 13.15 -8.51 34.76
CA TRP A 275 12.95 -7.15 34.23
C TRP A 275 11.89 -7.11 33.12
N VAL A 276 11.76 -8.18 32.32
CA VAL A 276 10.87 -8.26 31.17
C VAL A 276 9.39 -8.07 31.56
N PRO A 277 8.80 -8.85 32.50
CA PRO A 277 7.44 -8.61 32.97
C PRO A 277 7.34 -7.49 34.03
N PHE A 278 8.41 -7.22 34.78
CA PHE A 278 8.36 -6.30 35.92
C PHE A 278 8.11 -4.84 35.51
N PHE A 279 8.86 -4.31 34.54
CA PHE A 279 8.74 -2.89 34.19
C PHE A 279 7.42 -2.50 33.51
N PRO A 280 6.84 -3.31 32.59
CA PRO A 280 5.49 -3.07 32.09
C PRO A 280 4.43 -3.12 33.20
N ALA A 281 4.54 -4.07 34.14
CA ALA A 281 3.63 -4.16 35.29
C ALA A 281 3.76 -2.93 36.20
N LEU A 282 4.98 -2.47 36.45
CA LEU A 282 5.26 -1.27 37.22
C LEU A 282 4.69 -0.01 36.54
N ALA A 283 4.79 0.08 35.21
CA ALA A 283 4.21 1.19 34.45
C ALA A 283 2.68 1.25 34.60
N PHE A 284 1.99 0.10 34.48
CA PHE A 284 0.56 0.01 34.79
C PHE A 284 0.25 0.38 36.24
N PHE A 285 1.00 -0.16 37.21
CA PHE A 285 0.80 0.14 38.62
C PHE A 285 0.89 1.64 38.91
N VAL A 286 1.93 2.31 38.40
CA VAL A 286 2.12 3.75 38.58
C VAL A 286 0.99 4.54 37.92
N ALA A 287 0.53 4.13 36.73
CA ALA A 287 -0.57 4.78 36.04
C ALA A 287 -1.90 4.62 36.78
N ILE A 288 -2.26 3.39 37.17
CA ILE A 288 -3.48 3.08 37.91
C ILE A 288 -3.49 3.82 39.25
N LEU A 289 -2.38 3.79 39.99
CA LEU A 289 -2.23 4.52 41.25
C LEU A 289 -2.38 6.03 41.04
N GLY A 290 -1.72 6.58 40.01
CA GLY A 290 -1.79 8.02 39.69
C GLY A 290 -3.22 8.48 39.42
N PHE A 291 -3.96 7.75 38.57
CA PHE A 291 -5.34 8.07 38.24
C PHE A 291 -6.31 7.88 39.41
N ASN A 292 -6.12 6.83 40.22
CA ASN A 292 -6.93 6.62 41.43
C ASN A 292 -6.71 7.70 42.49
N LEU A 293 -5.45 8.05 42.77
CA LEU A 293 -5.10 9.14 43.69
C LEU A 293 -5.64 10.49 43.19
N LEU A 294 -5.54 10.74 41.88
CA LEU A 294 -6.09 11.95 41.25
C LEU A 294 -7.62 12.00 41.41
N GLY A 295 -8.33 10.90 41.16
CA GLY A 295 -9.78 10.80 41.33
C GLY A 295 -10.22 11.08 42.76
N MET A 296 -9.61 10.41 43.75
CA MET A 296 -9.87 10.66 45.17
C MET A 296 -9.53 12.10 45.59
N GLY A 297 -8.42 12.63 45.06
CA GLY A 297 -7.99 14.00 45.29
C GLY A 297 -8.98 15.03 44.75
N LEU A 298 -9.47 14.82 43.53
CA LEU A 298 -10.50 15.66 42.89
C LEU A 298 -11.82 15.60 43.65
N GLN A 299 -12.28 14.41 44.03
CA GLN A 299 -13.49 14.23 44.84
C GLN A 299 -13.40 15.01 46.16
N SER A 300 -12.33 14.78 46.92
CA SER A 300 -12.07 15.46 48.19
C SER A 300 -11.98 16.98 48.03
N PHE A 301 -11.40 17.45 46.92
CA PHE A 301 -11.27 18.87 46.63
C PHE A 301 -12.62 19.51 46.32
N PHE A 302 -13.45 18.87 45.50
CA PHE A 302 -14.76 19.39 45.09
C PHE A 302 -15.78 19.40 46.24
N GLU A 303 -15.81 18.37 47.07
CA GLU A 303 -16.65 18.31 48.26
C GLU A 303 -16.36 19.46 49.23
N ARG A 304 -15.08 19.80 49.43
CA ARG A 304 -14.65 20.81 50.40
C ARG A 304 -14.70 22.24 49.88
N THR A 305 -14.43 22.47 48.59
CA THR A 305 -14.31 23.84 48.04
C THR A 305 -15.61 24.43 47.50
N ARG A 306 -16.69 23.64 47.43
CA ARG A 306 -17.99 24.00 46.84
C ARG A 306 -17.79 24.85 45.58
N PHE A 307 -17.16 24.24 44.58
CA PHE A 307 -16.81 24.91 43.33
C PHE A 307 -18.08 25.45 42.66
N ASN A 308 -18.12 26.76 42.35
CA ASN A 308 -19.29 27.35 41.70
C ASN A 308 -19.21 27.10 40.19
N VAL A 309 -19.75 25.96 39.76
CA VAL A 309 -19.73 25.50 38.36
C VAL A 309 -20.80 26.17 37.50
N ALA A 310 -21.71 26.97 38.09
CA ALA A 310 -22.78 27.65 37.36
C ALA A 310 -22.27 28.65 36.29
N SER A 311 -20.97 28.97 36.31
CA SER A 311 -20.31 29.81 35.30
C SER A 311 -19.81 29.05 34.06
N ILE A 312 -19.78 27.71 34.11
CA ILE A 312 -19.35 26.87 32.98
C ILE A 312 -20.59 26.50 32.17
N SER A 313 -20.74 27.11 30.99
CA SER A 313 -21.80 26.75 30.06
C SER A 313 -21.53 25.39 29.42
N PHE A 314 -22.60 24.65 29.09
CA PHE A 314 -22.53 23.39 28.35
C PHE A 314 -21.69 23.49 27.08
N GLY A 315 -21.73 24.64 26.37
CA GLY A 315 -20.90 24.88 25.19
C GLY A 315 -19.39 24.78 25.47
N ARG A 316 -18.91 25.33 26.60
CA ARG A 316 -17.49 25.22 26.99
C ARG A 316 -17.10 23.78 27.33
N LEU A 317 -18.00 23.05 27.97
CA LEU A 317 -17.82 21.63 28.27
C LEU A 317 -17.73 20.79 26.98
N ALA A 318 -18.65 21.01 26.05
CA ALA A 318 -18.67 20.33 24.76
C ALA A 318 -17.37 20.59 23.97
N VAL A 319 -16.88 21.84 23.96
CA VAL A 319 -15.59 22.17 23.34
C VAL A 319 -14.44 21.43 24.02
N ALA A 320 -14.38 21.39 25.35
CA ALA A 320 -13.33 20.66 26.07
C ALA A 320 -13.34 19.15 25.74
N LEU A 321 -14.53 18.52 25.71
CA LEU A 321 -14.67 17.11 25.33
C LEU A 321 -14.26 16.86 23.87
N VAL A 322 -14.61 17.76 22.95
CA VAL A 322 -14.17 17.69 21.55
C VAL A 322 -12.66 17.82 21.45
N VAL A 323 -12.03 18.73 22.19
CA VAL A 323 -10.56 18.87 22.22
C VAL A 323 -9.92 17.60 22.75
N VAL A 324 -10.40 17.03 23.86
CA VAL A 324 -9.90 15.76 24.40
C VAL A 324 -10.07 14.64 23.37
N PHE A 325 -11.24 14.53 22.74
CA PHE A 325 -11.48 13.55 21.68
C PHE A 325 -10.53 13.69 20.50
N LEU A 326 -10.30 14.92 20.03
CA LEU A 326 -9.38 15.19 18.91
C LEU A 326 -7.93 14.90 19.28
N VAL A 327 -7.49 15.24 20.49
CA VAL A 327 -6.15 14.91 21.00
C VAL A 327 -5.98 13.40 21.08
N THR A 328 -6.91 12.69 21.72
CA THR A 328 -6.89 11.22 21.81
C THR A 328 -6.88 10.58 20.42
N ARG A 329 -7.74 11.04 19.51
CA ARG A 329 -7.77 10.56 18.12
C ARG A 329 -6.45 10.82 17.39
N SER A 330 -5.84 11.99 17.60
CA SER A 330 -4.56 12.35 16.99
C SER A 330 -3.44 11.41 17.47
N VAL A 331 -3.38 11.14 18.77
CA VAL A 331 -2.40 10.20 19.35
C VAL A 331 -2.62 8.79 18.82
N LEU A 332 -3.86 8.29 18.77
CA LEU A 332 -4.18 6.97 18.21
C LEU A 332 -3.79 6.87 16.72
N ALA A 333 -4.09 7.91 15.94
CA ALA A 333 -3.73 7.97 14.52
C ALA A 333 -2.20 8.09 14.29
N GLY A 334 -1.47 8.68 15.23
CA GLY A 334 -0.03 8.90 15.16
C GLY A 334 0.82 7.71 15.61
N THR A 335 0.24 6.75 16.33
CA THR A 335 1.01 5.69 17.02
C THR A 335 0.81 4.28 16.47
N GLY A 336 -0.23 4.00 15.66
CA GLY A 336 -0.46 2.67 15.09
C GLY A 336 0.60 2.21 14.07
N GLN A 337 0.64 0.90 13.78
CA GLN A 337 1.55 0.27 12.80
C GLN A 337 1.64 1.06 11.48
N GLU A 338 0.51 1.49 10.91
CA GLU A 338 0.49 2.26 9.66
C GLU A 338 1.29 3.58 9.75
N ALA A 339 1.29 4.26 10.91
CA ALA A 339 2.07 5.48 11.13
C ALA A 339 3.56 5.19 11.27
N GLN A 340 3.91 4.06 11.90
CA GLN A 340 5.30 3.60 12.01
C GLN A 340 5.86 3.22 10.64
N TYR A 341 5.16 2.38 9.88
CA TYR A 341 5.55 2.00 8.53
C TYR A 341 5.57 3.21 7.59
N ALA A 342 4.67 4.18 7.73
CA ALA A 342 4.74 5.40 6.94
C ALA A 342 6.00 6.25 7.25
N SER A 343 6.50 6.21 8.49
CA SER A 343 7.76 6.86 8.85
C SER A 343 8.97 6.13 8.24
N LEU A 344 8.95 4.80 8.25
CA LEU A 344 9.98 3.96 7.62
C LEU A 344 9.99 4.12 6.09
N ALA A 345 8.81 4.09 5.47
CA ALA A 345 8.64 4.26 4.04
C ALA A 345 9.20 5.60 3.52
N LYS A 346 9.11 6.68 4.34
CA LYS A 346 9.66 8.00 3.99
C LYS A 346 11.18 8.03 3.81
N ARG A 347 11.91 7.03 4.34
CA ARG A 347 13.37 6.91 4.22
C ARG A 347 13.84 6.33 2.87
N PHE A 348 12.91 6.05 1.95
CA PHE A 348 13.24 5.72 0.56
C PHE A 348 14.25 6.73 -0.01
N ASN A 349 15.38 6.25 -0.55
CA ASN A 349 16.43 7.10 -1.09
C ASN A 349 16.24 7.33 -2.58
N THR A 350 15.64 8.46 -2.93
CA THR A 350 15.41 8.87 -4.32
C THR A 350 16.70 8.95 -5.12
N GLN A 351 17.79 9.47 -4.56
CA GLN A 351 19.05 9.64 -5.30
C GLN A 351 19.64 8.29 -5.72
N ARG A 352 19.56 7.28 -4.85
CA ARG A 352 20.01 5.93 -5.18
C ARG A 352 19.13 5.30 -6.26
N ALA A 353 17.81 5.40 -6.12
CA ALA A 353 16.89 4.93 -7.15
C ALA A 353 17.15 5.63 -8.50
N MET A 354 17.41 6.94 -8.53
CA MET A 354 17.80 7.63 -9.77
C MET A 354 19.09 7.07 -10.37
N GLY A 355 20.11 6.78 -9.58
CA GLY A 355 21.34 6.14 -10.06
C GLY A 355 21.11 4.76 -10.65
N ASP A 356 20.18 3.97 -10.08
CA ASP A 356 19.78 2.68 -10.65
C ASP A 356 19.03 2.84 -11.98
N ILE A 357 18.19 3.88 -12.13
CA ILE A 357 17.52 4.19 -13.41
C ILE A 357 18.56 4.58 -14.47
N GLU A 358 19.51 5.45 -14.13
CA GLU A 358 20.60 5.86 -15.01
C GLU A 358 21.42 4.65 -15.47
N ALA A 359 21.85 3.79 -14.53
CA ALA A 359 22.63 2.60 -14.84
C ALA A 359 21.85 1.61 -15.73
N LEU A 360 20.58 1.36 -15.42
CA LEU A 360 19.77 0.43 -16.20
C LEU A 360 19.48 0.98 -17.60
N SER A 361 19.23 2.28 -17.75
CA SER A 361 18.96 2.95 -19.04
C SER A 361 20.22 3.38 -19.81
N SER A 362 21.40 3.04 -19.31
CA SER A 362 22.66 3.41 -19.93
C SER A 362 22.88 2.71 -21.29
N PRO A 363 23.69 3.31 -22.18
CA PRO A 363 24.08 2.66 -23.45
C PRO A 363 24.73 1.28 -23.28
N GLU A 364 25.40 1.03 -22.16
CA GLU A 364 26.04 -0.23 -21.81
C GLU A 364 25.05 -1.39 -21.63
N MET A 365 23.79 -1.08 -21.27
CA MET A 365 22.72 -2.07 -21.11
C MET A 365 22.02 -2.39 -22.45
N ASP A 366 22.41 -1.71 -23.53
CA ASP A 366 21.98 -1.93 -24.92
C ASP A 366 20.47 -2.14 -25.10
N GLY A 367 19.67 -1.35 -24.38
CA GLY A 367 18.20 -1.36 -24.45
C GLY A 367 17.54 -2.65 -23.96
N ARG A 368 18.29 -3.57 -23.34
CA ARG A 368 17.79 -4.73 -22.58
C ARG A 368 16.84 -5.64 -23.35
N LEU A 369 17.06 -5.81 -24.65
CA LEU A 369 16.26 -6.72 -25.50
C LEU A 369 16.45 -8.17 -25.05
N ALA A 370 15.37 -8.93 -24.95
CA ALA A 370 15.44 -10.31 -24.51
C ALA A 370 16.39 -11.17 -25.38
N GLY A 371 17.09 -12.15 -24.80
CA GLY A 371 18.11 -12.99 -25.43
C GLY A 371 19.43 -12.31 -25.76
N THR A 372 19.65 -11.03 -25.40
CA THR A 372 20.87 -10.28 -25.75
C THR A 372 21.88 -10.21 -24.59
N PRO A 373 23.16 -9.87 -24.86
CA PRO A 373 24.11 -9.50 -23.82
C PRO A 373 23.61 -8.37 -22.92
N GLY A 374 22.90 -7.37 -23.47
CA GLY A 374 22.30 -6.26 -22.71
C GLY A 374 21.29 -6.72 -21.66
N GLN A 375 20.41 -7.66 -22.00
CA GLN A 375 19.53 -8.29 -21.01
C GLN A 375 20.32 -9.03 -19.93
N THR A 376 21.36 -9.78 -20.32
CA THR A 376 22.19 -10.53 -19.37
C THR A 376 22.89 -9.59 -18.39
N ALA A 377 23.45 -8.47 -18.88
CA ALA A 377 24.07 -7.43 -18.07
C ALA A 377 23.08 -6.80 -17.08
N ALA A 378 21.88 -6.43 -17.56
CA ALA A 378 20.84 -5.88 -16.70
C ALA A 378 20.37 -6.89 -15.64
N ALA A 379 20.18 -8.16 -16.01
CA ALA A 379 19.79 -9.21 -15.07
C ALA A 379 20.85 -9.44 -13.99
N GLN A 380 22.13 -9.42 -14.36
CA GLN A 380 23.24 -9.53 -13.40
C GLN A 380 23.33 -8.29 -12.50
N TYR A 381 23.12 -7.09 -13.04
CA TYR A 381 23.07 -5.86 -12.27
C TYR A 381 21.98 -5.92 -11.20
N ILE A 382 20.74 -6.26 -11.59
CA ILE A 382 19.59 -6.35 -10.68
C ILE A 382 19.84 -7.41 -9.61
N ALA A 383 20.30 -8.61 -9.99
CA ALA A 383 20.60 -9.68 -9.04
C ALA A 383 21.70 -9.27 -8.04
N THR A 384 22.70 -8.50 -8.49
CA THR A 384 23.77 -7.98 -7.63
C THR A 384 23.23 -6.97 -6.61
N GLN A 385 22.35 -6.05 -7.03
CA GLN A 385 21.72 -5.08 -6.13
C GLN A 385 20.81 -5.77 -5.10
N LEU A 386 19.99 -6.74 -5.54
CA LEU A 386 19.13 -7.52 -4.63
C LEU A 386 19.95 -8.32 -3.62
N LYS A 387 21.02 -8.97 -4.05
CA LYS A 387 21.94 -9.68 -3.16
C LYS A 387 22.60 -8.74 -2.14
N ALA A 388 23.04 -7.56 -2.58
CA ALA A 388 23.61 -6.55 -1.68
C ALA A 388 22.59 -6.01 -0.68
N ALA A 389 21.30 -6.04 -1.03
CA ALA A 389 20.17 -5.73 -0.16
C ALA A 389 19.70 -6.92 0.70
N GLY A 390 20.49 -7.99 0.83
CA GLY A 390 20.16 -9.13 1.69
C GLY A 390 19.00 -10.00 1.20
N VAL A 391 18.49 -9.78 -0.01
CA VAL A 391 17.47 -10.64 -0.63
C VAL A 391 18.10 -11.97 -0.97
N GLN A 392 17.47 -13.08 -0.58
CA GLN A 392 18.02 -14.42 -0.79
C GLN A 392 17.64 -14.97 -2.16
N PRO A 393 18.51 -15.76 -2.81
CA PRO A 393 18.15 -16.47 -4.03
C PRO A 393 17.11 -17.55 -3.73
N ILE A 394 16.27 -17.86 -4.72
CA ILE A 394 15.23 -18.90 -4.60
C ILE A 394 15.80 -20.22 -5.18
N PRO A 395 15.51 -21.39 -4.58
CA PRO A 395 15.90 -22.66 -5.16
C PRO A 395 15.13 -22.96 -6.46
N VAL A 396 15.83 -22.92 -7.60
CA VAL A 396 15.34 -23.45 -8.89
C VAL A 396 16.03 -24.80 -9.10
N ASN A 397 15.25 -25.88 -9.29
CA ASN A 397 15.80 -27.24 -9.45
C ASN A 397 16.81 -27.61 -8.34
N LEU A 398 16.48 -27.29 -7.09
CA LEU A 398 17.31 -27.52 -5.89
C LEU A 398 18.62 -26.72 -5.84
N ARG A 399 18.84 -25.76 -6.75
CA ARG A 399 20.00 -24.86 -6.73
C ARG A 399 19.56 -23.43 -6.43
N PRO A 400 20.12 -22.78 -5.39
CA PRO A 400 19.85 -21.37 -5.14
C PRO A 400 20.32 -20.51 -6.32
N THR A 401 19.40 -19.79 -6.95
CA THR A 401 19.70 -18.86 -8.04
C THR A 401 18.74 -17.68 -8.00
N TYR A 402 19.16 -16.54 -8.55
CA TYR A 402 18.23 -15.44 -8.82
C TYR A 402 17.56 -15.58 -10.18
N PHE A 403 17.98 -16.52 -11.03
CA PHE A 403 17.60 -16.54 -12.42
C PHE A 403 16.61 -17.67 -12.72
N GLN A 404 15.42 -17.31 -13.20
CA GLN A 404 14.51 -18.23 -13.87
C GLN A 404 14.60 -17.96 -15.38
N THR A 405 15.16 -18.92 -16.11
CA THR A 405 15.32 -18.83 -17.56
C THR A 405 14.21 -19.57 -18.28
N TYR A 406 13.80 -19.07 -19.44
CA TYR A 406 12.79 -19.71 -20.28
C TYR A 406 13.12 -19.56 -21.77
N PRO A 407 12.81 -20.56 -22.61
CA PRO A 407 12.94 -20.40 -24.05
C PRO A 407 12.06 -19.25 -24.55
N LYS A 408 12.58 -18.51 -25.52
CA LYS A 408 11.87 -17.39 -26.14
C LYS A 408 12.23 -17.31 -27.62
N VAL A 409 11.25 -16.91 -28.44
CA VAL A 409 11.50 -16.45 -29.81
C VAL A 409 11.79 -14.95 -29.80
N ARG A 410 12.88 -14.55 -30.45
CA ARG A 410 13.24 -13.14 -30.65
C ARG A 410 13.26 -12.81 -32.13
N VAL A 411 12.87 -11.59 -32.46
CA VAL A 411 12.99 -11.01 -33.80
C VAL A 411 14.03 -9.91 -33.77
N ASP A 412 15.10 -10.08 -34.54
CA ASP A 412 16.16 -9.10 -34.72
C ASP A 412 15.95 -8.37 -36.04
N LEU A 413 15.95 -7.04 -36.00
CA LEU A 413 15.99 -6.22 -37.20
C LEU A 413 17.43 -6.20 -37.72
N LEU A 414 17.66 -6.67 -38.94
CA LEU A 414 19.00 -6.75 -39.54
C LEU A 414 19.38 -5.47 -40.28
N GLU A 415 18.40 -4.84 -40.93
CA GLU A 415 18.53 -3.57 -41.65
C GLU A 415 17.26 -2.76 -41.41
N LEU A 416 17.37 -1.42 -41.47
CA LEU A 416 16.18 -0.57 -41.40
C LEU A 416 15.21 -0.93 -42.54
N PRO A 417 13.89 -1.02 -42.27
CA PRO A 417 12.91 -1.26 -43.30
C PRO A 417 12.95 -0.17 -44.37
N THR A 418 12.63 -0.53 -45.61
CA THR A 418 12.53 0.42 -46.71
C THR A 418 11.17 0.32 -47.40
N LEU A 419 10.58 1.47 -47.73
CA LEU A 419 9.39 1.57 -48.56
C LEU A 419 9.69 2.55 -49.71
N SER A 420 9.36 2.16 -50.93
CA SER A 420 9.61 2.99 -52.12
C SER A 420 8.51 2.85 -53.17
N LEU A 421 8.20 3.96 -53.82
CA LEU A 421 7.38 4.03 -55.04
C LEU A 421 8.27 3.77 -56.25
N LEU A 422 7.79 2.98 -57.20
CA LEU A 422 8.54 2.61 -58.41
C LEU A 422 7.89 3.17 -59.69
N ASP A 423 8.72 3.42 -60.71
CA ASP A 423 8.26 3.66 -62.09
C ASP A 423 8.02 2.34 -62.85
N GLU A 424 7.56 2.44 -64.10
CA GLU A 424 7.33 1.28 -64.98
C GLU A 424 8.61 0.46 -65.25
N ALA A 425 9.79 1.08 -65.14
CA ALA A 425 11.09 0.43 -65.30
C ALA A 425 11.63 -0.17 -63.99
N GLY A 426 10.89 -0.09 -62.88
CA GLY A 426 11.28 -0.62 -61.56
C GLY A 426 12.30 0.23 -60.81
N ARG A 427 12.52 1.49 -61.23
CA ARG A 427 13.40 2.46 -60.56
C ARG A 427 12.63 3.21 -59.48
N VAL A 428 13.33 3.57 -58.40
CA VAL A 428 12.73 4.31 -57.28
C VAL A 428 12.41 5.75 -57.71
N VAL A 429 11.14 6.11 -57.61
CA VAL A 429 10.59 7.45 -57.86
C VAL A 429 10.54 8.28 -56.58
N GLU A 430 10.11 7.65 -55.49
CA GLU A 430 10.05 8.27 -54.16
C GLU A 430 10.43 7.22 -53.11
N GLY A 431 11.35 7.58 -52.22
CA GLY A 431 11.65 6.81 -51.00
C GLY A 431 10.90 7.41 -49.83
N PHE A 432 10.28 6.55 -49.02
CA PHE A 432 9.62 6.98 -47.79
C PHE A 432 10.60 6.92 -46.62
N THR A 433 10.41 7.80 -45.64
CA THR A 433 11.30 7.92 -44.47
C THR A 433 10.82 6.99 -43.37
N TYR A 434 11.68 6.05 -42.96
CA TYR A 434 11.40 5.16 -41.83
C TYR A 434 11.20 5.98 -40.54
N ARG A 435 10.19 5.61 -39.72
CA ARG A 435 9.79 6.30 -38.48
C ARG A 435 9.27 7.74 -38.64
N ALA A 436 8.96 8.15 -39.86
CA ALA A 436 8.26 9.41 -40.15
C ALA A 436 7.09 9.21 -41.11
N ASP A 437 7.29 8.42 -42.17
CA ASP A 437 6.26 8.08 -43.14
C ASP A 437 5.70 6.67 -42.93
N PHE A 438 6.52 5.75 -42.43
CA PHE A 438 6.15 4.34 -42.22
C PHE A 438 7.00 3.70 -41.11
N ALA A 439 6.49 2.63 -40.50
CA ALA A 439 7.19 1.82 -39.51
C ALA A 439 6.73 0.36 -39.57
N GLU A 440 7.44 -0.56 -38.93
CA GLU A 440 7.03 -1.96 -38.87
C GLU A 440 5.69 -2.10 -38.11
N LYS A 441 4.91 -3.09 -38.51
CA LYS A 441 3.77 -3.55 -37.72
C LYS A 441 4.20 -4.68 -36.80
N GLY A 442 3.62 -4.76 -35.60
CA GLY A 442 3.72 -5.96 -34.77
C GLY A 442 3.29 -7.20 -35.57
N TYR A 443 4.03 -8.30 -35.41
CA TYR A 443 3.85 -9.56 -36.16
C TYR A 443 4.20 -9.51 -37.66
N SER A 444 4.91 -8.47 -38.13
CA SER A 444 5.45 -8.45 -39.49
C SER A 444 6.53 -9.52 -39.67
N GLY A 445 6.43 -10.30 -40.75
CA GLY A 445 7.48 -11.21 -41.19
C GLY A 445 8.59 -10.53 -41.97
N GLY A 446 9.60 -11.33 -42.31
CA GLY A 446 10.79 -10.88 -43.02
C GLY A 446 10.72 -11.15 -44.52
N GLY A 447 11.23 -10.22 -45.31
CA GLY A 447 11.40 -10.42 -46.74
C GLY A 447 11.36 -9.13 -47.54
N GLN A 448 11.37 -9.30 -48.86
CA GLN A 448 11.17 -8.22 -49.81
C GLN A 448 9.90 -8.50 -50.62
N ALA A 449 9.14 -7.44 -50.84
CA ALA A 449 7.92 -7.48 -51.62
C ALA A 449 7.97 -6.38 -52.67
N GLU A 450 7.70 -6.75 -53.92
CA GLU A 450 7.47 -5.80 -54.99
C GLU A 450 6.20 -6.21 -55.73
N GLY A 451 5.28 -5.27 -55.90
CA GLY A 451 4.01 -5.52 -56.56
C GLY A 451 3.19 -4.25 -56.77
N GLU A 452 2.13 -4.39 -57.55
CA GLU A 452 1.13 -3.33 -57.72
C GLU A 452 0.28 -3.18 -56.45
N LEU A 453 -0.12 -1.96 -56.13
CA LEU A 453 -0.87 -1.63 -54.94
C LEU A 453 -2.36 -1.91 -55.18
N LEU A 454 -2.98 -2.63 -54.25
CA LEU A 454 -4.41 -2.91 -54.24
C LEU A 454 -5.02 -2.36 -52.95
N VAL A 455 -5.92 -1.38 -53.07
CA VAL A 455 -6.50 -0.71 -51.89
C VAL A 455 -7.77 -1.43 -51.45
N THR A 456 -7.84 -1.76 -50.17
CA THR A 456 -8.98 -2.46 -49.55
C THR A 456 -9.27 -1.93 -48.15
N PRO A 457 -10.53 -1.96 -47.67
CA PRO A 457 -10.88 -1.71 -46.26
C PRO A 457 -10.24 -2.67 -45.25
N GLY A 458 -9.82 -3.87 -45.65
CA GLY A 458 -9.29 -4.91 -44.74
C GLY A 458 -10.32 -5.94 -44.28
N TRP A 459 -11.59 -5.59 -44.00
CA TRP A 459 -12.63 -6.59 -43.67
C TRP A 459 -13.31 -7.20 -44.92
N SER A 460 -13.14 -6.57 -46.09
CA SER A 460 -13.58 -7.10 -47.38
C SER A 460 -12.35 -7.33 -48.23
N LEU A 461 -11.87 -8.57 -48.23
CA LEU A 461 -10.70 -8.95 -49.00
C LEU A 461 -11.06 -9.14 -50.48
N PRO A 462 -10.16 -8.74 -51.41
CA PRO A 462 -10.32 -9.02 -52.83
C PRO A 462 -10.37 -10.51 -53.14
N SER A 463 -10.83 -10.88 -54.34
CA SER A 463 -10.69 -12.27 -54.80
C SER A 463 -9.23 -12.67 -54.83
N ARG A 464 -8.95 -13.97 -54.67
CA ARG A 464 -7.58 -14.50 -54.71
C ARG A 464 -6.88 -14.15 -56.02
N GLU A 465 -7.58 -14.20 -57.14
CA GLU A 465 -7.06 -13.83 -58.45
C GLU A 465 -6.64 -12.36 -58.51
N ALA A 466 -7.43 -11.45 -57.95
CA ALA A 466 -7.13 -10.01 -57.95
C ALA A 466 -6.00 -9.63 -56.99
N ALA A 467 -5.86 -10.35 -55.88
CA ALA A 467 -4.85 -10.09 -54.84
C ALA A 467 -3.47 -10.67 -55.17
N ARG A 468 -3.44 -11.76 -55.94
CA ARG A 468 -2.24 -12.55 -56.22
C ARG A 468 -1.10 -11.68 -56.75
N GLY A 469 0.05 -11.71 -56.08
CA GLY A 469 1.25 -10.97 -56.50
C GLY A 469 1.22 -9.47 -56.22
N LYS A 470 0.13 -8.93 -55.65
CA LYS A 470 -0.03 -7.51 -55.32
C LYS A 470 0.40 -7.20 -53.88
N VAL A 471 0.55 -5.92 -53.58
CA VAL A 471 0.72 -5.38 -52.22
C VAL A 471 -0.59 -4.75 -51.78
N LEU A 472 -1.10 -5.14 -50.61
CA LEU A 472 -2.35 -4.60 -50.11
C LEU A 472 -2.14 -3.28 -49.35
N LEU A 473 -2.97 -2.27 -49.61
CA LEU A 473 -3.10 -1.08 -48.77
C LEU A 473 -4.41 -1.16 -47.99
N LEU A 474 -4.33 -1.36 -46.68
CA LEU A 474 -5.46 -1.44 -45.77
C LEU A 474 -5.80 -0.03 -45.25
N ILE A 475 -6.95 0.51 -45.64
CA ILE A 475 -7.31 1.91 -45.32
C ILE A 475 -8.16 2.07 -44.06
N ALA A 476 -8.73 1.01 -43.47
CA ALA A 476 -9.59 1.16 -42.30
C ALA A 476 -8.84 0.96 -40.97
N GLU A 477 -9.19 1.77 -39.97
CA GLU A 477 -8.41 1.93 -38.74
C GLU A 477 -8.58 0.80 -37.70
N ASN A 478 -9.64 -0.03 -37.80
CA ASN A 478 -10.11 -0.84 -36.66
C ASN A 478 -10.43 -2.32 -36.97
N TYR A 479 -9.82 -2.96 -37.97
CA TYR A 479 -10.07 -4.40 -38.18
C TYR A 479 -8.80 -5.26 -38.24
N MET A 480 -8.81 -6.31 -37.42
CA MET A 480 -7.86 -7.42 -37.42
C MET A 480 -8.10 -8.29 -38.65
N VAL A 481 -7.30 -8.09 -39.69
CA VAL A 481 -7.10 -9.14 -40.68
C VAL A 481 -6.17 -10.17 -40.05
N TRP A 482 -6.64 -11.40 -39.88
CA TRP A 482 -5.80 -12.44 -39.29
C TRP A 482 -4.72 -12.84 -40.31
N PRO A 483 -3.45 -12.96 -39.91
CA PRO A 483 -2.36 -13.36 -40.79
C PRO A 483 -2.64 -14.63 -41.60
N ARG A 484 -3.34 -15.60 -40.99
CA ARG A 484 -3.78 -16.83 -41.66
C ARG A 484 -4.67 -16.58 -42.88
N ASP A 485 -5.59 -15.61 -42.80
CA ASP A 485 -6.53 -15.34 -43.89
C ASP A 485 -5.77 -14.80 -45.10
N LEU A 486 -4.76 -13.95 -44.86
CA LEU A 486 -3.95 -13.30 -45.90
C LEU A 486 -2.99 -14.25 -46.62
N GLN A 487 -2.50 -15.29 -45.93
CA GLN A 487 -1.62 -16.30 -46.54
C GLN A 487 -2.30 -17.04 -47.71
N LEU A 488 -3.63 -17.13 -47.71
CA LEU A 488 -4.41 -17.80 -48.75
C LEU A 488 -4.52 -16.99 -50.06
N PHE A 489 -4.22 -15.69 -50.03
CA PHE A 489 -4.40 -14.77 -51.17
C PHE A 489 -3.13 -14.54 -52.01
N GLU A 490 -2.00 -15.17 -51.65
CA GLU A 490 -0.70 -15.02 -52.36
C GLU A 490 -0.28 -13.54 -52.55
N VAL A 491 -0.61 -12.69 -51.59
CA VAL A 491 -0.18 -11.29 -51.58
C VAL A 491 1.29 -11.18 -51.20
N ARG A 492 2.01 -10.21 -51.76
CA ARG A 492 3.47 -10.09 -51.54
C ARG A 492 3.83 -9.29 -50.29
N GLY A 493 3.01 -8.31 -49.92
CA GLY A 493 3.26 -7.45 -48.77
C GLY A 493 2.02 -6.65 -48.40
N ILE A 494 2.06 -5.99 -47.23
CA ILE A 494 0.90 -5.29 -46.68
C ILE A 494 1.34 -3.95 -46.11
N LEU A 495 0.55 -2.91 -46.39
CA LEU A 495 0.62 -1.59 -45.80
C LEU A 495 -0.68 -1.34 -45.04
N THR A 496 -0.62 -0.96 -43.77
CA THR A 496 -1.79 -0.52 -43.01
C THR A 496 -1.73 0.98 -42.78
N VAL A 497 -2.75 1.70 -43.24
CA VAL A 497 -2.84 3.14 -43.00
C VAL A 497 -3.22 3.40 -41.56
N VAL A 498 -2.41 4.19 -40.87
CA VAL A 498 -2.67 4.69 -39.51
C VAL A 498 -2.75 6.22 -39.53
N PRO A 499 -3.44 6.85 -38.56
CA PRO A 499 -3.50 8.31 -38.45
C PRO A 499 -2.11 8.96 -38.44
N ASP A 500 -2.00 10.20 -38.93
CA ASP A 500 -0.72 10.93 -38.90
C ASP A 500 -0.23 11.21 -37.47
N ASP A 501 -1.14 11.40 -36.52
CA ASP A 501 -0.86 11.57 -35.09
C ASP A 501 -0.68 10.24 -34.34
N TYR A 502 -0.62 9.12 -35.06
CA TYR A 502 -0.48 7.81 -34.44
C TYR A 502 0.91 7.66 -33.81
N PRO A 503 1.01 7.32 -32.51
CA PRO A 503 2.27 7.38 -31.77
C PRO A 503 3.30 6.30 -32.16
N LEU A 504 3.02 5.43 -33.13
CA LEU A 504 3.94 4.35 -33.54
C LEU A 504 5.14 4.83 -34.35
N TRP A 505 5.14 6.04 -34.90
CA TRP A 505 6.31 6.53 -35.67
C TRP A 505 7.60 6.46 -34.86
N GLN A 506 7.52 6.66 -33.55
CA GLN A 506 8.67 6.65 -32.67
C GLN A 506 8.83 5.33 -31.90
N LYS A 507 7.86 4.41 -31.98
CA LYS A 507 7.83 3.19 -31.16
C LYS A 507 8.33 1.98 -31.91
N ARG A 508 9.20 1.21 -31.26
CA ARG A 508 9.53 -0.13 -31.74
C ARG A 508 8.44 -1.11 -31.30
N PRO A 509 7.76 -1.81 -32.23
CA PRO A 509 6.70 -2.75 -31.86
C PRO A 509 7.28 -3.94 -31.06
N SER A 510 6.55 -4.36 -30.04
CA SER A 510 6.81 -5.66 -29.41
C SER A 510 6.28 -6.75 -30.33
N PHE A 511 7.17 -7.61 -30.83
CA PHE A 511 6.81 -8.62 -31.82
C PHE A 511 6.07 -9.83 -31.22
N PHE A 512 6.04 -9.97 -29.89
CA PHE A 512 5.36 -11.06 -29.19
C PHE A 512 4.74 -10.58 -27.86
N GLN A 513 3.47 -10.18 -27.90
CA GLN A 513 2.72 -9.91 -26.66
C GLN A 513 2.03 -11.18 -26.12
N ASP A 514 2.48 -11.57 -24.92
CA ASP A 514 1.73 -12.15 -23.80
C ASP A 514 1.03 -13.51 -23.84
N ASP A 515 0.85 -14.20 -24.98
CA ASP A 515 0.11 -15.47 -24.95
C ASP A 515 0.99 -16.73 -24.87
N GLU A 516 2.15 -16.78 -25.55
CA GLU A 516 3.00 -17.97 -25.66
C GLU A 516 4.49 -17.59 -25.90
N PRO A 517 5.40 -17.71 -24.91
CA PRO A 517 6.83 -17.42 -25.11
C PRO A 517 7.53 -18.41 -26.07
N TYR A 518 6.86 -19.50 -26.46
CA TYR A 518 7.47 -20.68 -27.10
C TYR A 518 7.15 -20.88 -28.57
N SER A 519 6.22 -20.11 -29.15
CA SER A 519 5.84 -20.36 -30.54
C SER A 519 5.50 -19.10 -31.30
N ILE A 520 6.00 -19.04 -32.53
CA ILE A 520 5.34 -18.34 -33.61
C ILE A 520 4.18 -19.26 -34.02
N ALA A 521 3.00 -19.10 -33.44
CA ALA A 521 1.84 -19.86 -33.87
C ALA A 521 1.65 -19.60 -35.39
N PRO A 522 1.68 -20.62 -36.27
CA PRO A 522 1.69 -20.44 -37.72
C PRO A 522 0.47 -19.68 -38.27
N ASP A 523 -0.63 -19.69 -37.51
CA ASP A 523 -1.88 -18.99 -37.78
C ASP A 523 -1.87 -17.51 -37.36
N ARG A 524 -0.89 -17.08 -36.54
CA ARG A 524 -0.77 -15.71 -36.00
C ARG A 524 0.38 -14.90 -36.59
N HIS A 525 1.15 -15.43 -37.54
CA HIS A 525 2.32 -14.75 -38.10
C HIS A 525 2.24 -14.63 -39.62
N TRP A 526 2.49 -13.43 -40.14
CA TRP A 526 2.58 -13.18 -41.57
C TRP A 526 4.04 -13.33 -42.01
N SER A 527 4.32 -14.06 -43.09
CA SER A 527 5.71 -14.33 -43.51
C SER A 527 6.35 -13.19 -44.31
N GLY A 528 5.56 -12.33 -44.97
CA GLY A 528 6.06 -11.20 -45.76
C GLY A 528 6.21 -9.90 -44.97
N PRO A 529 6.67 -8.82 -45.62
CA PRO A 529 6.71 -7.49 -45.00
C PRO A 529 5.30 -6.93 -44.77
N TRP A 530 5.05 -6.45 -43.56
CA TRP A 530 3.83 -5.76 -43.14
C TRP A 530 4.19 -4.49 -42.37
N LEU A 531 3.95 -3.34 -43.00
CA LEU A 531 4.32 -2.03 -42.46
C LEU A 531 3.07 -1.20 -42.18
N ASN A 532 3.14 -0.35 -41.16
CA ASN A 532 2.20 0.75 -40.99
C ASN A 532 2.71 1.95 -41.81
N ILE A 533 1.80 2.66 -42.47
CA ILE A 533 2.09 3.86 -43.27
C ILE A 533 1.19 5.00 -42.82
N SER A 534 1.72 6.22 -42.77
CA SER A 534 0.96 7.39 -42.34
C SER A 534 -0.11 7.73 -43.37
N GLU A 535 -1.19 8.37 -42.94
CA GLU A 535 -2.22 8.81 -43.88
C GLU A 535 -1.65 9.79 -44.92
N SER A 536 -0.77 10.70 -44.49
CA SER A 536 -0.04 11.61 -45.37
C SER A 536 0.83 10.86 -46.39
N ALA A 537 1.61 9.87 -45.98
CA ALA A 537 2.46 9.07 -46.90
C ALA A 537 1.62 8.19 -47.84
N ALA A 538 0.53 7.60 -47.34
CA ALA A 538 -0.42 6.85 -48.17
C ALA A 538 -1.10 7.76 -49.22
N ASN A 539 -1.43 9.00 -48.87
CA ASN A 539 -1.93 9.99 -49.82
C ASN A 539 -0.88 10.37 -50.88
N ARG A 540 0.42 10.37 -50.55
CA ARG A 540 1.50 10.55 -51.54
C ARG A 540 1.58 9.35 -52.50
N LEU A 541 1.47 8.12 -51.99
CA LEU A 541 1.38 6.92 -52.84
C LEU A 541 0.19 6.99 -53.79
N LEU A 542 -0.99 7.39 -53.31
CA LEU A 542 -2.23 7.40 -54.08
C LEU A 542 -2.38 8.62 -55.01
N ARG A 543 -1.43 9.56 -55.01
CA ARG A 543 -1.54 10.85 -55.71
C ARG A 543 -1.92 10.70 -57.20
N SER A 544 -1.38 9.69 -57.90
CA SER A 544 -1.66 9.43 -59.32
C SER A 544 -3.08 8.94 -59.60
N THR A 545 -3.78 8.40 -58.59
CA THR A 545 -5.17 7.93 -58.72
C THR A 545 -6.19 9.06 -58.57
N GLY A 546 -5.77 10.24 -58.07
CA GLY A 546 -6.66 11.35 -57.71
C GLY A 546 -7.52 11.10 -56.46
N GLN A 547 -7.35 9.96 -55.78
CA GLN A 547 -8.05 9.61 -54.55
C GLN A 547 -7.17 9.86 -53.32
N THR A 548 -7.80 10.17 -52.20
CA THR A 548 -7.17 10.26 -50.87
C THR A 548 -7.74 9.20 -49.94
N VAL A 549 -6.98 8.81 -48.91
CA VAL A 549 -7.43 7.88 -47.87
C VAL A 549 -8.74 8.34 -47.26
N ALA A 550 -8.88 9.63 -46.92
CA ALA A 550 -10.11 10.20 -46.38
C ALA A 550 -11.32 10.06 -47.33
N GLN A 551 -11.13 10.25 -48.65
CA GLN A 551 -12.18 10.03 -49.64
C GLN A 551 -12.56 8.54 -49.74
N LEU A 552 -11.56 7.66 -49.76
CA LEU A 552 -11.79 6.22 -49.82
C LEU A 552 -12.50 5.71 -48.56
N ARG A 553 -12.11 6.17 -47.37
CA ARG A 553 -12.78 5.85 -46.10
C ARG A 553 -14.26 6.26 -46.10
N LYS A 554 -14.59 7.42 -46.67
CA LYS A 554 -16.00 7.88 -46.82
C LYS A 554 -16.82 6.98 -47.73
N SER A 555 -16.19 6.27 -48.67
CA SER A 555 -16.87 5.35 -49.60
C SER A 555 -17.11 3.94 -49.03
N LEU A 556 -16.50 3.60 -47.90
CA LEU A 556 -16.57 2.26 -47.29
C LEU A 556 -17.96 1.75 -46.89
N PRO A 557 -18.94 2.59 -46.51
CA PRO A 557 -20.30 2.13 -46.20
C PRO A 557 -21.08 1.59 -47.42
N ALA A 558 -20.59 1.76 -48.65
CA ALA A 558 -21.27 1.29 -49.86
C ALA A 558 -21.23 -0.25 -49.98
N GLN A 559 -22.27 -0.83 -50.57
CA GLN A 559 -22.29 -2.25 -50.96
C GLN A 559 -22.46 -2.41 -52.49
N PRO A 560 -21.60 -3.17 -53.18
CA PRO A 560 -20.42 -3.86 -52.64
C PRO A 560 -19.32 -2.86 -52.20
N VAL A 561 -18.51 -3.27 -51.22
CA VAL A 561 -17.45 -2.40 -50.69
C VAL A 561 -16.40 -2.18 -51.78
N PRO A 562 -16.05 -0.92 -52.12
CA PRO A 562 -15.15 -0.66 -53.24
C PRO A 562 -13.72 -1.14 -52.93
N ILE A 563 -13.18 -1.96 -53.83
CA ILE A 563 -11.76 -2.31 -53.90
C ILE A 563 -11.17 -1.52 -55.08
N LEU A 564 -10.09 -0.77 -54.83
CA LEU A 564 -9.46 0.05 -55.86
C LEU A 564 -8.19 -0.64 -56.36
N GLU A 565 -8.25 -1.13 -57.60
CA GLU A 565 -7.06 -1.55 -58.34
C GLU A 565 -6.27 -0.32 -58.81
N THR A 566 -4.95 -0.39 -58.72
CA THR A 566 -4.07 0.70 -59.12
C THR A 566 -2.93 0.17 -59.97
N ASN A 567 -2.33 1.06 -60.78
CA ASN A 567 -1.08 0.79 -61.50
C ASN A 567 0.15 1.25 -60.69
N ILE A 568 -0.03 1.54 -59.39
CA ILE A 568 1.05 2.03 -58.52
C ILE A 568 1.91 0.83 -58.12
N ARG A 569 3.20 0.86 -58.43
CA ARG A 569 4.15 -0.17 -57.99
C ARG A 569 4.93 0.28 -56.77
N VAL A 570 5.02 -0.59 -55.77
CA VAL A 570 5.78 -0.33 -54.54
C VAL A 570 6.77 -1.45 -54.26
N ARG A 571 7.88 -1.09 -53.61
CA ARG A 571 8.86 -2.02 -53.05
C ARG A 571 8.92 -1.86 -51.54
N LEU A 572 8.83 -2.97 -50.82
CA LEU A 572 8.96 -3.07 -49.37
C LEU A 572 10.13 -4.00 -49.06
N SER A 573 10.94 -3.63 -48.08
CA SER A 573 11.95 -4.50 -47.48
C SER A 573 11.78 -4.45 -45.97
N HIS A 574 11.70 -5.61 -45.34
CA HIS A 574 11.76 -5.75 -43.89
C HIS A 574 12.67 -6.94 -43.61
N ARG A 575 13.94 -6.67 -43.28
CA ARG A 575 14.94 -7.72 -43.10
C ARG A 575 15.07 -8.03 -41.62
N ILE A 576 14.57 -9.20 -41.24
CA ILE A 576 14.65 -9.69 -39.88
C ILE A 576 15.33 -11.05 -39.81
N ASP A 577 15.89 -11.36 -38.65
CA ASP A 577 16.26 -12.72 -38.24
C ASP A 577 15.34 -13.18 -37.10
N ILE A 578 14.96 -14.46 -37.13
CA ILE A 578 14.10 -15.06 -36.12
C ILE A 578 14.93 -16.04 -35.31
N VAL A 579 15.30 -15.60 -34.11
CA VAL A 579 16.11 -16.39 -33.18
C VAL A 579 15.18 -17.24 -32.32
N GLN A 580 15.04 -18.51 -32.71
CA GLN A 580 14.14 -19.49 -32.07
C GLN A 580 14.59 -19.92 -30.67
N ASN A 581 15.90 -19.88 -30.40
CA ASN A 581 16.51 -20.38 -29.16
C ASN A 581 17.01 -19.23 -28.27
N ALA A 582 16.37 -18.06 -28.34
CA ALA A 582 16.70 -16.98 -27.41
C ALA A 582 16.26 -17.38 -25.99
N VAL A 583 16.93 -16.81 -24.99
CA VAL A 583 16.66 -17.12 -23.58
C VAL A 583 16.13 -15.87 -22.89
N GLY A 584 14.89 -15.94 -22.42
CA GLY A 584 14.34 -14.98 -21.48
C GLY A 584 14.85 -15.25 -20.06
N ILE A 585 14.96 -14.20 -19.25
CA ILE A 585 15.52 -14.25 -17.89
C ILE A 585 14.59 -13.44 -16.98
N ASN A 586 13.98 -14.10 -16.01
CA ASN A 586 13.40 -13.45 -14.84
C ASN A 586 14.42 -13.43 -13.71
N ILE A 587 14.44 -12.36 -12.94
CA ILE A 587 15.22 -12.21 -11.71
C ILE A 587 14.25 -12.33 -10.54
N LEU A 588 14.49 -13.31 -9.67
CA LEU A 588 13.70 -13.59 -8.49
C LEU A 588 14.58 -13.68 -7.26
N GLY A 589 14.21 -12.97 -6.21
CA GLY A 589 14.78 -13.15 -4.88
C GLY A 589 13.70 -13.08 -3.83
N MET A 590 13.95 -13.63 -2.66
CA MET A 590 12.99 -13.58 -1.56
C MET A 590 13.60 -13.09 -0.26
N ILE A 591 12.81 -12.36 0.51
CA ILE A 591 13.02 -12.18 1.94
C ILE A 591 12.02 -13.12 2.63
N PRO A 592 12.47 -14.18 3.32
CA PRO A 592 11.57 -15.11 3.98
C PRO A 592 10.82 -14.41 5.12
N GLY A 593 9.55 -14.76 5.26
CA GLY A 593 8.74 -14.28 6.37
C GLY A 593 9.25 -14.83 7.70
N VAL A 594 9.27 -14.00 8.74
CA VAL A 594 9.71 -14.41 10.09
C VAL A 594 8.64 -15.10 10.92
N ASP A 595 7.40 -15.11 10.44
CA ASP A 595 6.23 -15.62 11.15
C ASP A 595 5.84 -17.01 10.62
N GLU A 596 5.72 -18.02 11.48
CA GLU A 596 5.52 -19.40 11.01
C GLU A 596 4.18 -19.65 10.32
N GLU A 597 3.12 -18.96 10.75
CA GLU A 597 1.79 -19.08 10.16
C GLU A 597 1.69 -18.30 8.85
N LEU A 598 2.39 -17.16 8.78
CA LEU A 598 2.25 -16.21 7.69
C LEU A 598 3.38 -16.27 6.65
N ARG A 599 4.52 -16.88 6.96
CA ARG A 599 5.67 -17.00 6.03
C ARG A 599 5.33 -17.75 4.76
N SER A 600 4.34 -18.64 4.81
CA SER A 600 3.84 -19.35 3.63
C SER A 600 3.07 -18.40 2.71
N GLN A 601 2.44 -17.34 3.24
CA GLN A 601 1.77 -16.31 2.45
C GLN A 601 2.81 -15.41 1.78
N ILE A 602 2.63 -15.18 0.48
CA ILE A 602 3.61 -14.48 -0.35
C ILE A 602 3.05 -13.14 -0.84
N VAL A 603 3.84 -12.09 -0.68
CA VAL A 603 3.64 -10.81 -1.36
C VAL A 603 4.71 -10.69 -2.45
N VAL A 604 4.30 -10.48 -3.69
CA VAL A 604 5.23 -10.30 -4.81
C VAL A 604 5.32 -8.81 -5.12
N LEU A 605 6.52 -8.24 -5.06
CA LEU A 605 6.84 -6.94 -5.61
C LEU A 605 7.43 -7.14 -7.00
N ALA A 606 6.81 -6.57 -8.02
CA ALA A 606 7.08 -6.92 -9.41
C ALA A 606 7.31 -5.68 -10.30
N ALA A 607 8.30 -5.71 -11.19
CA ALA A 607 8.48 -4.74 -12.27
C ALA A 607 9.09 -5.40 -13.53
N HIS A 608 8.77 -4.91 -14.74
CA HIS A 608 9.49 -5.38 -15.94
C HIS A 608 10.79 -4.59 -16.14
N TYR A 609 11.77 -5.20 -16.82
CA TYR A 609 13.04 -4.54 -17.17
C TYR A 609 13.41 -4.64 -18.65
N ASN A 610 12.62 -5.37 -19.45
CA ASN A 610 12.87 -5.56 -20.88
C ASN A 610 12.68 -4.25 -21.66
N GLY A 611 13.49 -4.07 -22.69
CA GLY A 611 13.31 -2.99 -23.67
C GLY A 611 13.46 -3.47 -25.11
N PRO A 612 13.34 -2.55 -26.07
CA PRO A 612 13.39 -2.87 -27.50
C PRO A 612 14.80 -3.17 -28.02
N GLY A 613 15.84 -2.79 -27.27
CA GLY A 613 17.23 -2.92 -27.70
C GLY A 613 17.73 -1.71 -28.48
N ARG A 614 18.44 -1.98 -29.57
CA ARG A 614 19.01 -0.99 -30.49
C ARG A 614 18.62 -1.32 -31.92
N ASP A 615 18.38 -0.31 -32.74
CA ASP A 615 18.15 -0.46 -34.17
C ASP A 615 19.49 -0.57 -34.94
N PRO A 616 19.50 -1.13 -36.16
CA PRO A 616 20.72 -1.28 -36.96
C PRO A 616 21.50 0.00 -37.25
N ASP A 617 20.82 1.15 -37.24
CA ASP A 617 21.43 2.47 -37.42
C ASP A 617 22.09 3.03 -36.16
N GLY A 618 22.00 2.30 -35.04
CA GLY A 618 22.55 2.68 -33.75
C GLY A 618 21.55 3.35 -32.81
N THR A 619 20.30 3.59 -33.24
CA THR A 619 19.28 4.21 -32.39
C THR A 619 18.98 3.34 -31.18
N LEU A 620 19.24 3.85 -29.98
CA LEU A 620 19.07 3.15 -28.70
C LEU A 620 17.66 3.40 -28.15
N TYR A 621 17.07 2.38 -27.52
CA TYR A 621 15.82 2.48 -26.77
C TYR A 621 16.08 2.26 -25.28
N PRO A 622 16.30 3.33 -24.49
CA PRO A 622 16.84 3.21 -23.15
C PRO A 622 15.83 2.70 -22.13
N GLY A 623 14.52 2.96 -22.32
CA GLY A 623 13.45 2.48 -21.42
C GLY A 623 13.56 3.00 -19.99
N ALA A 624 13.96 4.25 -19.79
CA ALA A 624 14.26 4.82 -18.48
C ALA A 624 13.02 4.90 -17.57
N ASN A 625 11.92 5.45 -18.08
CA ASN A 625 10.67 5.53 -17.36
C ASN A 625 9.91 4.21 -17.47
N GLU A 626 9.71 3.72 -18.69
CA GLU A 626 8.82 2.59 -18.99
C GLU A 626 9.06 1.41 -18.05
N ASN A 627 10.33 1.03 -17.86
CA ASN A 627 10.68 -0.18 -17.12
C ASN A 627 11.75 0.05 -16.03
N ALA A 628 12.80 0.85 -16.30
CA ALA A 628 13.91 0.99 -15.35
C ALA A 628 13.47 1.69 -14.05
N SER A 629 12.52 2.63 -14.13
CA SER A 629 11.95 3.31 -12.96
C SER A 629 11.26 2.37 -11.96
N GLY A 630 10.53 1.36 -12.45
CA GLY A 630 9.85 0.38 -11.61
C GLY A 630 10.84 -0.54 -10.89
N VAL A 631 11.84 -1.03 -11.63
CA VAL A 631 12.89 -1.92 -11.10
C VAL A 631 13.78 -1.19 -10.09
N ALA A 632 14.14 0.06 -10.36
CA ALA A 632 14.91 0.88 -9.42
C ALA A 632 14.16 1.10 -8.10
N ILE A 633 12.85 1.38 -8.15
CA ILE A 633 12.01 1.46 -6.94
C ILE A 633 11.99 0.13 -6.20
N LEU A 634 11.84 -0.98 -6.92
CA LEU A 634 11.84 -2.34 -6.36
C LEU A 634 13.16 -2.65 -5.61
N MET A 635 14.31 -2.33 -6.21
CA MET A 635 15.64 -2.55 -5.60
C MET A 635 15.87 -1.64 -4.40
N GLU A 636 15.46 -0.37 -4.51
CA GLU A 636 15.61 0.59 -3.41
C GLU A 636 14.71 0.23 -2.21
N ILE A 637 13.52 -0.35 -2.43
CA ILE A 637 12.69 -0.91 -1.36
C ILE A 637 13.43 -2.04 -0.64
N ALA A 638 13.97 -3.02 -1.38
CA ALA A 638 14.73 -4.13 -0.79
C ALA A 638 15.89 -3.63 0.08
N ARG A 639 16.70 -2.70 -0.46
CA ARG A 639 17.84 -2.11 0.26
C ARG A 639 17.38 -1.34 1.50
N THR A 640 16.34 -0.53 1.35
CA THR A 640 15.77 0.25 2.46
C THR A 640 15.33 -0.64 3.60
N TRP A 641 14.72 -1.80 3.31
CA TRP A 641 14.31 -2.77 4.32
C TRP A 641 15.50 -3.40 5.01
N TYR A 642 16.52 -3.81 4.25
CA TYR A 642 17.75 -4.39 4.79
C TYR A 642 18.47 -3.45 5.74
N GLU A 643 18.68 -2.20 5.36
CA GLU A 643 19.36 -1.20 6.22
C GLU A 643 18.55 -0.84 7.46
N GLN A 644 17.23 -0.90 7.37
CA GLN A 644 16.34 -0.63 8.50
C GLN A 644 16.16 -1.85 9.41
N GLY A 645 16.65 -3.03 9.01
CA GLY A 645 16.37 -4.28 9.70
C GLY A 645 14.88 -4.62 9.71
N PHE A 646 14.14 -4.25 8.66
CA PHE A 646 12.73 -4.60 8.54
C PHE A 646 12.61 -6.08 8.19
N GLU A 647 11.97 -6.85 9.07
CA GLU A 647 11.70 -8.27 8.91
C GLU A 647 10.21 -8.47 8.59
N PRO A 648 9.84 -8.79 7.34
CA PRO A 648 8.43 -9.03 7.01
C PRO A 648 7.96 -10.33 7.67
N LYS A 649 6.71 -10.37 8.12
CA LYS A 649 6.10 -11.60 8.66
C LYS A 649 5.72 -12.57 7.55
N ARG A 650 5.21 -12.04 6.43
CA ARG A 650 4.98 -12.80 5.20
C ARG A 650 6.24 -12.86 4.37
N SER A 651 6.40 -13.90 3.57
CA SER A 651 7.50 -13.92 2.61
C SER A 651 7.26 -12.88 1.52
N VAL A 652 8.32 -12.15 1.16
CA VAL A 652 8.27 -11.16 0.09
C VAL A 652 9.17 -11.59 -1.05
N VAL A 653 8.61 -11.71 -2.24
CA VAL A 653 9.33 -12.06 -3.47
C VAL A 653 9.52 -10.79 -4.29
N PHE A 654 10.76 -10.53 -4.67
CA PHE A 654 11.15 -9.48 -5.59
C PHE A 654 11.30 -10.10 -6.97
N LEU A 655 10.44 -9.71 -7.90
CA LEU A 655 10.38 -10.24 -9.26
C LEU A 655 10.66 -9.12 -10.27
N ALA A 656 11.79 -9.21 -10.98
CA ALA A 656 12.03 -8.40 -12.18
C ALA A 656 11.95 -9.30 -13.41
N TRP A 657 11.03 -9.03 -14.35
CA TRP A 657 10.82 -9.93 -15.50
C TRP A 657 11.25 -9.31 -16.83
N SER A 658 11.70 -10.19 -17.73
CA SER A 658 11.96 -9.85 -19.13
C SER A 658 10.74 -10.16 -19.99
N GLU A 659 10.77 -9.86 -21.28
CA GLU A 659 9.60 -9.95 -22.17
C GLU A 659 8.96 -11.34 -22.16
N GLY A 660 7.65 -11.42 -21.88
CA GLY A 660 6.88 -12.68 -21.69
C GLY A 660 7.11 -13.38 -20.34
N GLY A 661 8.00 -12.85 -19.51
CA GLY A 661 8.48 -13.46 -18.28
C GLY A 661 7.46 -13.47 -17.14
N ALA A 662 6.62 -12.45 -17.02
CA ALA A 662 5.54 -12.42 -16.03
C ALA A 662 4.55 -13.58 -16.23
N ARG A 663 4.16 -13.83 -17.49
CA ARG A 663 3.29 -14.97 -17.86
C ARG A 663 3.97 -16.31 -17.65
N TYR A 664 5.26 -16.40 -17.98
CA TYR A 664 6.02 -17.61 -17.68
C TYR A 664 6.06 -17.89 -16.18
N TYR A 665 6.37 -16.89 -15.36
CA TYR A 665 6.35 -17.03 -13.91
C TYR A 665 4.96 -17.40 -13.38
N ALA A 666 3.89 -16.76 -13.88
CA ALA A 666 2.52 -17.06 -13.47
C ALA A 666 2.14 -18.54 -13.70
N ARG A 667 2.58 -19.14 -14.81
CA ARG A 667 2.36 -20.56 -15.16
C ARG A 667 3.37 -21.52 -14.51
N HIS A 668 4.58 -21.04 -14.23
CA HIS A 668 5.70 -21.81 -13.68
C HIS A 668 6.33 -21.09 -12.48
N PRO A 669 5.57 -20.88 -11.39
CA PRO A 669 6.08 -20.14 -10.25
C PRO A 669 7.22 -20.92 -9.59
N VAL A 670 8.33 -20.25 -9.35
CA VAL A 670 9.45 -20.79 -8.58
C VAL A 670 9.33 -20.23 -7.18
N LEU A 671 8.64 -20.96 -6.33
CA LEU A 671 8.38 -20.58 -4.95
C LEU A 671 8.64 -21.78 -4.03
N PRO A 672 9.12 -21.55 -2.79
CA PRO A 672 9.24 -22.62 -1.79
C PRO A 672 7.87 -23.07 -1.24
N TYR A 673 6.78 -22.42 -1.67
CA TYR A 673 5.40 -22.68 -1.27
C TYR A 673 4.51 -22.85 -2.50
N PRO A 674 3.31 -23.46 -2.36
CA PRO A 674 2.35 -23.59 -3.45
C PRO A 674 1.97 -22.24 -4.10
N PRO A 675 1.60 -22.21 -5.40
CA PRO A 675 1.30 -20.97 -6.13
C PRO A 675 0.16 -20.13 -5.54
N ASP A 676 -0.88 -20.81 -5.02
CA ASP A 676 -2.05 -20.25 -4.34
C ASP A 676 -1.71 -19.56 -3.01
N ALA A 677 -0.47 -19.70 -2.53
CA ALA A 677 0.05 -18.98 -1.39
C ALA A 677 0.31 -17.48 -1.69
N THR A 678 0.28 -17.07 -2.96
CA THR A 678 0.44 -15.67 -3.37
C THR A 678 -0.77 -14.84 -2.95
N LEU A 679 -0.60 -14.05 -1.90
CA LEU A 679 -1.63 -13.17 -1.34
C LEU A 679 -1.86 -11.94 -2.23
N ALA A 680 -0.79 -11.36 -2.75
CA ALA A 680 -0.84 -10.13 -3.52
C ALA A 680 0.36 -9.96 -4.45
N VAL A 681 0.14 -9.38 -5.62
CA VAL A 681 1.18 -8.90 -6.55
C VAL A 681 1.08 -7.37 -6.63
N LEU A 682 2.14 -6.67 -6.23
CA LEU A 682 2.28 -5.23 -6.40
C LEU A 682 3.17 -4.95 -7.61
N GLN A 683 2.57 -4.52 -8.71
CA GLN A 683 3.24 -4.26 -9.98
C GLN A 683 3.59 -2.77 -10.11
N LEU A 684 4.84 -2.48 -10.47
CA LEU A 684 5.41 -1.13 -10.53
C LEU A 684 5.88 -0.79 -11.95
N ASP A 685 5.12 0.04 -12.68
CA ASP A 685 5.44 0.37 -14.08
C ASP A 685 5.33 1.87 -14.38
N ALA A 686 6.33 2.40 -15.09
CA ALA A 686 6.36 3.79 -15.56
C ALA A 686 6.05 4.85 -14.49
N LEU A 687 6.82 4.84 -13.40
CA LEU A 687 6.57 5.66 -12.21
C LEU A 687 7.41 6.94 -12.14
N GLY A 688 8.39 7.10 -13.03
CA GLY A 688 9.32 8.24 -13.07
C GLY A 688 8.84 9.46 -13.87
N GLN A 689 7.86 9.32 -14.76
CA GLN A 689 7.34 10.39 -15.62
C GLN A 689 5.80 10.28 -15.79
N GLY A 690 5.18 11.05 -16.67
CA GLY A 690 3.74 11.06 -16.93
C GLY A 690 3.03 12.37 -16.54
N GLU A 691 1.75 12.46 -16.84
CA GLU A 691 0.91 13.63 -16.62
C GLU A 691 0.50 13.81 -15.16
N GLY A 692 0.59 15.06 -14.68
CA GLY A 692 0.20 15.43 -13.33
C GLY A 692 1.03 14.74 -12.23
N ASN A 693 0.51 14.80 -11.00
CA ASN A 693 1.20 14.29 -9.81
C ASN A 693 0.60 13.00 -9.25
N ALA A 694 -0.59 12.61 -9.72
CA ALA A 694 -1.30 11.46 -9.17
C ALA A 694 -0.73 10.12 -9.66
N ILE A 695 -0.64 9.14 -8.77
CA ILE A 695 -0.37 7.74 -9.12
C ILE A 695 -1.70 7.10 -9.51
N ARG A 696 -1.72 6.49 -10.69
CA ARG A 696 -2.84 5.73 -11.22
C ARG A 696 -2.84 4.34 -10.59
N LEU A 697 -3.95 3.98 -9.95
CA LEU A 697 -4.22 2.65 -9.41
C LEU A 697 -5.23 1.96 -10.31
N ASP A 698 -4.95 0.71 -10.68
CA ASP A 698 -5.88 -0.05 -11.52
C ASP A 698 -7.23 -0.27 -10.84
N ARG A 699 -8.31 -0.02 -11.58
CA ARG A 699 -9.69 -0.15 -11.09
C ARG A 699 -10.08 -1.60 -10.83
N ASP A 700 -9.53 -2.53 -11.60
CA ASP A 700 -9.94 -3.92 -11.59
C ASP A 700 -9.19 -4.73 -10.49
N ALA A 701 -8.31 -4.08 -9.72
CA ALA A 701 -7.64 -4.64 -8.55
C ALA A 701 -8.63 -4.99 -7.40
N PRO A 702 -8.34 -6.03 -6.60
CA PRO A 702 -9.16 -6.40 -5.43
C PRO A 702 -9.40 -5.23 -4.48
N SER A 703 -10.64 -5.09 -3.99
CA SER A 703 -11.05 -3.98 -3.11
C SER A 703 -10.19 -3.85 -1.85
N GLY A 704 -9.73 -4.98 -1.30
CA GLY A 704 -8.80 -5.03 -0.18
C GLY A 704 -7.48 -4.33 -0.49
N LEU A 705 -6.84 -4.66 -1.62
CA LEU A 705 -5.57 -4.07 -2.06
C LEU A 705 -5.71 -2.58 -2.39
N LEU A 706 -6.80 -2.21 -3.08
CA LEU A 706 -7.13 -0.80 -3.35
C LEU A 706 -7.29 -0.01 -2.05
N SER A 707 -7.95 -0.57 -1.04
CA SER A 707 -8.13 0.09 0.24
C SER A 707 -6.78 0.32 0.96
N VAL A 708 -5.87 -0.66 0.92
CA VAL A 708 -4.52 -0.53 1.51
C VAL A 708 -3.74 0.58 0.80
N ALA A 709 -3.77 0.59 -0.54
CA ALA A 709 -3.09 1.62 -1.33
C ALA A 709 -3.63 3.02 -1.07
N GLN A 710 -4.96 3.19 -1.04
CA GLN A 710 -5.59 4.49 -0.77
C GLN A 710 -5.33 4.99 0.66
N ARG A 711 -5.34 4.09 1.66
CA ARG A 711 -4.95 4.44 3.04
C ARG A 711 -3.50 4.87 3.12
N GLY A 712 -2.59 4.11 2.51
CA GLY A 712 -1.16 4.44 2.44
C GLY A 712 -0.91 5.79 1.75
N ALA A 713 -1.59 6.03 0.63
CA ALA A 713 -1.53 7.28 -0.11
C ALA A 713 -2.01 8.48 0.72
N SER A 714 -3.15 8.34 1.41
CA SER A 714 -3.66 9.36 2.34
C SER A 714 -2.66 9.66 3.45
N LYS A 715 -2.04 8.62 4.03
CA LYS A 715 -1.06 8.75 5.11
C LYS A 715 0.21 9.50 4.67
N LEU A 716 0.66 9.25 3.44
CA LEU A 716 1.84 9.89 2.86
C LEU A 716 1.54 11.20 2.14
N ARG A 717 0.26 11.57 2.01
CA ARG A 717 -0.21 12.72 1.20
C ARG A 717 0.20 12.61 -0.27
N VAL A 718 0.22 11.39 -0.80
CA VAL A 718 0.49 11.12 -2.22
C VAL A 718 -0.85 11.10 -2.95
N PRO A 719 -1.09 11.95 -3.96
CA PRO A 719 -2.32 11.91 -4.73
C PRO A 719 -2.43 10.61 -5.52
N THR A 720 -3.62 10.00 -5.52
CA THR A 720 -3.92 8.78 -6.30
C THR A 720 -5.21 8.93 -7.09
N ARG A 721 -5.29 8.29 -8.27
CA ARG A 721 -6.50 8.23 -9.10
C ARG A 721 -6.79 6.78 -9.48
N VAL A 722 -8.03 6.34 -9.28
CA VAL A 722 -8.46 4.99 -9.68
C VAL A 722 -9.06 5.03 -11.08
N SER A 723 -8.49 4.26 -12.00
CA SER A 723 -8.97 4.12 -13.38
C SER A 723 -8.48 2.81 -13.98
N ARG A 724 -9.20 2.28 -14.97
CA ARG A 724 -8.78 1.04 -15.65
C ARG A 724 -7.40 1.23 -16.30
N VAL A 725 -6.53 0.26 -16.06
CA VAL A 725 -5.19 0.16 -16.67
C VAL A 725 -5.19 -1.14 -17.48
N SER A 726 -5.44 -1.09 -18.80
CA SER A 726 -5.57 -2.30 -19.62
C SER A 726 -4.32 -2.66 -20.42
N SER A 727 -3.41 -1.70 -20.65
CA SER A 727 -2.26 -1.84 -21.56
C SER A 727 -1.04 -2.53 -20.95
N ILE A 728 -1.01 -2.74 -19.63
CA ILE A 728 0.14 -3.28 -18.89
C ILE A 728 -0.28 -4.30 -17.81
N LEU A 729 -1.39 -5.02 -18.01
CA LEU A 729 -1.83 -6.07 -17.06
C LEU A 729 -1.12 -7.39 -17.35
N TYR A 730 0.08 -7.56 -16.81
CA TYR A 730 0.84 -8.80 -16.96
C TYR A 730 0.39 -9.90 -15.99
N PHE A 731 -0.11 -9.51 -14.81
CA PHE A 731 -0.75 -10.40 -13.83
C PHE A 731 -2.25 -10.09 -13.79
N ARG A 732 -3.08 -10.96 -14.38
CA ARG A 732 -4.53 -10.80 -14.32
C ARG A 732 -5.04 -11.08 -12.91
N ALA A 733 -5.93 -10.22 -12.41
CA ALA A 733 -6.55 -10.36 -11.09
C ALA A 733 -7.27 -11.71 -10.89
N GLU A 734 -7.69 -12.33 -11.98
CA GLU A 734 -8.32 -13.66 -12.04
C GLU A 734 -7.35 -14.81 -11.73
N GLU A 735 -6.04 -14.60 -11.98
CA GLU A 735 -4.97 -15.58 -11.76
C GLU A 735 -4.19 -15.28 -10.47
N TYR A 736 -3.92 -14.00 -10.20
CA TYR A 736 -3.22 -13.52 -9.01
C TYR A 736 -3.86 -12.21 -8.52
N PRO A 737 -4.14 -12.04 -7.22
CA PRO A 737 -4.64 -10.77 -6.68
C PRO A 737 -3.60 -9.66 -6.91
N SER A 738 -3.77 -8.83 -7.95
CA SER A 738 -2.76 -7.85 -8.37
C SER A 738 -3.22 -6.40 -8.19
N LEU A 739 -2.26 -5.52 -7.93
CA LEU A 739 -2.41 -4.07 -7.90
C LEU A 739 -1.30 -3.44 -8.73
N VAL A 740 -1.68 -2.71 -9.78
CA VAL A 740 -0.74 -1.96 -10.62
C VAL A 740 -0.66 -0.50 -10.15
N LEU A 741 0.57 -0.02 -9.94
CA LEU A 741 0.89 1.37 -9.72
C LEU A 741 1.56 1.92 -10.97
N THR A 742 0.98 2.95 -11.57
CA THR A 742 1.52 3.60 -12.76
C THR A 742 1.14 5.08 -12.80
N ARG A 743 1.39 5.78 -13.91
CA ARG A 743 1.00 7.19 -14.11
C ARG A 743 0.24 7.35 -15.44
N ALA A 744 -0.59 8.40 -15.51
CA ALA A 744 -1.24 8.77 -16.76
C ALA A 744 -0.21 9.35 -17.73
N GLY A 745 -0.38 9.15 -19.04
CA GLY A 745 0.53 9.69 -20.05
C GLY A 745 1.89 9.00 -20.10
N MET A 746 2.08 7.89 -19.39
CA MET A 746 3.28 7.05 -19.53
C MET A 746 3.42 6.51 -20.96
N GLU A 747 2.30 6.38 -21.66
CA GLU A 747 2.22 5.81 -22.99
C GLU A 747 2.82 6.73 -24.05
N GLY A 748 3.12 7.99 -23.76
CA GLY A 748 3.71 8.95 -24.71
C GLY A 748 5.09 8.52 -25.20
N ASP A 749 6.04 8.36 -24.25
CA ASP A 749 7.45 8.08 -24.56
C ASP A 749 7.79 6.57 -24.51
N SER A 750 6.88 5.70 -24.04
CA SER A 750 7.12 4.24 -23.93
C SER A 750 7.48 3.61 -25.29
N LEU A 751 8.48 2.71 -25.29
CA LEU A 751 9.09 2.06 -26.45
C LEU A 751 9.73 2.99 -27.49
N THR A 752 10.07 4.24 -27.12
CA THR A 752 10.73 5.21 -28.01
C THR A 752 12.19 5.47 -27.60
N PRO A 753 13.02 6.04 -28.49
CA PRO A 753 14.37 6.52 -28.12
C PRO A 753 14.32 7.68 -27.14
N GLU A 754 13.17 8.34 -27.04
CA GLU A 754 12.92 9.52 -26.23
C GLU A 754 12.70 9.18 -24.74
N ASP A 755 12.51 7.90 -24.38
CA ASP A 755 12.42 7.43 -22.99
C ASP A 755 13.80 7.37 -22.31
N THR A 756 14.33 8.56 -22.06
CA THR A 756 15.69 8.81 -21.57
C THR A 756 15.72 9.20 -20.09
N PHE A 757 16.85 8.99 -19.44
CA PHE A 757 17.06 9.31 -18.02
C PHE A 757 16.78 10.79 -17.69
N ASP A 758 17.14 11.71 -18.58
CA ASP A 758 17.00 13.16 -18.36
C ASP A 758 15.54 13.62 -18.20
N LYS A 759 14.57 12.81 -18.65
CA LYS A 759 13.14 13.10 -18.52
C LYS A 759 12.53 12.58 -17.22
N ILE A 760 13.28 11.83 -16.42
CA ILE A 760 12.78 11.27 -15.16
C ILE A 760 12.68 12.37 -14.11
N ASP A 761 11.52 12.50 -13.48
CA ASP A 761 11.29 13.45 -12.39
C ASP A 761 11.57 12.76 -11.05
N PRO A 762 12.63 13.17 -10.31
CA PRO A 762 12.95 12.58 -9.02
C PRO A 762 11.80 12.66 -8.00
N ARG A 763 10.97 13.70 -8.06
CA ARG A 763 9.83 13.86 -7.13
C ARG A 763 8.76 12.80 -7.39
N LYS A 764 8.58 12.38 -8.65
CA LYS A 764 7.64 11.32 -9.01
C LYS A 764 8.13 9.96 -8.56
N VAL A 765 9.43 9.68 -8.73
CA VAL A 765 10.10 8.49 -8.20
C VAL A 765 10.00 8.44 -6.68
N GLU A 766 10.27 9.54 -5.98
CA GLU A 766 10.15 9.63 -4.51
C GLU A 766 8.74 9.31 -4.02
N ALA A 767 7.71 9.92 -4.64
CA ALA A 767 6.33 9.70 -4.25
C ALA A 767 5.88 8.25 -4.50
N ALA A 768 6.26 7.69 -5.65
CA ALA A 768 5.95 6.31 -6.02
C ALA A 768 6.68 5.31 -5.14
N GLY A 769 7.98 5.50 -4.92
CA GLY A 769 8.80 4.64 -4.08
C GLY A 769 8.32 4.62 -2.63
N ARG A 770 8.00 5.77 -2.04
CA ARG A 770 7.42 5.84 -0.69
C ARG A 770 6.08 5.13 -0.59
N LEU A 771 5.20 5.30 -1.58
CA LEU A 771 3.89 4.66 -1.57
C LEU A 771 4.01 3.14 -1.74
N ALA A 772 4.77 2.68 -2.75
CA ALA A 772 5.01 1.27 -2.99
C ALA A 772 5.66 0.59 -1.78
N ASN A 773 6.64 1.24 -1.15
CA ASN A 773 7.28 0.76 0.07
C ASN A 773 6.26 0.58 1.21
N LEU A 774 5.42 1.60 1.47
CA LEU A 774 4.40 1.52 2.52
C LEU A 774 3.37 0.41 2.23
N ILE A 775 2.92 0.27 0.99
CA ILE A 775 1.98 -0.80 0.62
C ILE A 775 2.64 -2.17 0.83
N ALA A 776 3.86 -2.37 0.36
CA ALA A 776 4.60 -3.61 0.54
C ALA A 776 4.80 -3.95 2.02
N MET A 777 5.13 -2.97 2.87
CA MET A 777 5.20 -3.15 4.33
C MET A 777 3.83 -3.55 4.89
N LEU A 778 2.75 -2.83 4.56
CA LEU A 778 1.41 -3.14 5.07
C LEU A 778 0.88 -4.52 4.64
N LEU A 779 1.26 -4.98 3.45
CA LEU A 779 0.90 -6.31 2.98
C LEU A 779 1.75 -7.40 3.63
N SER A 780 3.02 -7.12 3.95
CA SER A 780 3.97 -8.12 4.43
C SER A 780 4.16 -8.16 5.95
N ALA A 781 3.67 -7.15 6.67
CA ALA A 781 3.92 -6.97 8.10
C ALA A 781 2.92 -7.60 9.09
N PRO A 782 1.78 -8.14 8.64
CA PRO A 782 0.46 -8.10 9.31
C PRO A 782 0.46 -7.84 10.80
#